data_AF-D0A0N5-F1
#
_entry.id   AF-D0A0N5-F1
#
_cell.length_a   1.000
_cell.length_b   1.000
_cell.length_c   1.000
_cell.angle_alpha   90.00
_cell.angle_beta   90.00
_cell.angle_gamma   90.00
#
_symmetry.space_group_name_H-M   'P 1'
#
loop_
_entity.id
_entity.type
_entity.pdbx_description
1 polymer ?
#
loop_
_entity_poly.entity_id
_entity_poly.type
_entity_poly.pdbx_seq_one_letter_code
_entity_poly.pdbx_strand_id
1 'polypeptide(L)'
;MSDVSKFVRQLERLVETGAEPSKILPAIDKILFVGSKNTFALRCKVVCLLHQDKHAAALATLEQLAATDPSLGNKSQEYAFHKAYCHYRLLDDRQAQMVLRRAPHTANHVPSQHLLAQAHYRLEEFEEAANIYEELLKNERFRDEQEKAELLTNYTAACTAMDVQRTQAIVRSADVKNADMLYNVATAQLEVQDYAAATQTLKQAEMVCARAHPESQLRSFEDVCSKVDDELRALLDAKGSPERAFFDDVANIWVQMAFVHHAIHHEEKAAALLTFVLKYRPPSEVTLAVASINWAAIQRHKDFFDTYRKLKSAQNPAVNNRLTSRQRLLVHYNIAMLLLNTGNFTRFKRQVELVASDYPDADLTHALKLALAVGETKKKKQSGDKTVSEYLDNYKKSVAAQQQQQQRKPAVGRMLPLIAAQIFLDNSDLERAIESLSSAADDIQRRPCTLMTLFTWKVQLGDISGGKQLLKEYARVAMKNVDAVKTITLWAVRFLSARGLYADGVDVIQDAQRVAEALQQDREVLALMALCLSYYDMQAARSCIAGIPDADNKTGAPSGKITSSFIKGLEAQQPSRQRIESFGYRRVVEDDEEGEGGPKAKRAGRRARPMRRPPKNAESRIDPERWIPMSHRSYIKDLPERRKRELKRLRAIEQEQKRRLAEKRKVATATADPSS
;
A
#
# COMPACT_ATOMS: atom_id res chain seq x y z
N MET A 1 -7.56 -43.94 53.10
CA MET A 1 -7.22 -43.24 51.85
C MET A 1 -7.81 -41.84 51.93
N SER A 2 -6.98 -40.79 51.83
CA SER A 2 -7.46 -39.40 51.86
C SER A 2 -8.48 -39.15 50.74
N ASP A 3 -9.47 -38.27 50.95
CA ASP A 3 -10.44 -37.92 49.91
C ASP A 3 -9.77 -37.37 48.64
N VAL A 4 -8.63 -36.69 48.79
CA VAL A 4 -7.77 -36.25 47.68
C VAL A 4 -7.31 -37.42 46.82
N SER A 5 -6.90 -38.54 47.41
CA SER A 5 -6.43 -39.72 46.66
C SER A 5 -7.54 -40.36 45.81
N LYS A 6 -8.81 -40.30 46.27
CA LYS A 6 -9.95 -40.78 45.49
C LYS A 6 -10.23 -39.87 44.29
N PHE A 7 -10.18 -38.56 44.50
CA PHE A 7 -10.37 -37.59 43.42
C PHE A 7 -9.23 -37.65 42.38
N VAL A 8 -7.98 -37.86 42.80
CA VAL A 8 -6.84 -38.05 41.89
C VAL A 8 -7.04 -39.28 41.00
N ARG A 9 -7.45 -40.43 41.57
CA ARG A 9 -7.76 -41.64 40.77
C ARG A 9 -8.90 -41.43 39.78
N GLN A 10 -9.90 -40.62 40.16
CA GLN A 10 -10.97 -40.25 39.25
C GLN A 10 -10.44 -39.40 38.09
N LEU A 11 -9.55 -38.44 38.39
CA LEU A 11 -8.91 -37.61 37.37
C LEU A 11 -8.02 -38.44 36.43
N GLU A 12 -7.23 -39.39 36.96
CA GLU A 12 -6.42 -40.32 36.16
C GLU A 12 -7.28 -41.07 35.14
N ARG A 13 -8.42 -41.65 35.57
CA ARG A 13 -9.37 -42.32 34.67
C ARG A 13 -9.94 -41.39 33.60
N LEU A 14 -10.24 -40.13 33.95
CA LEU A 14 -10.76 -39.15 32.99
C LEU A 14 -9.71 -38.78 31.93
N VAL A 15 -8.44 -38.71 32.32
CA VAL A 15 -7.32 -38.47 31.41
C VAL A 15 -7.06 -39.68 30.53
N GLU A 16 -7.04 -40.90 31.09
CA GLU A 16 -6.85 -42.15 30.34
C GLU A 16 -7.97 -42.40 29.32
N THR A 17 -9.20 -42.03 29.65
CA THR A 17 -10.34 -42.16 28.73
C THR A 17 -10.41 -41.05 27.67
N GLY A 18 -9.47 -40.09 27.68
CA GLY A 18 -9.45 -38.98 26.73
C GLY A 18 -10.67 -38.06 26.86
N ALA A 19 -11.18 -37.86 28.08
CA ALA A 19 -12.38 -37.05 28.29
C ALA A 19 -12.16 -35.59 27.85
N GLU A 20 -13.24 -34.96 27.38
CA GLU A 20 -13.24 -33.54 27.00
C GLU A 20 -12.78 -32.62 28.16
N PRO A 21 -12.05 -31.52 27.89
CA PRO A 21 -11.59 -30.57 28.91
C PRO A 21 -12.71 -30.04 29.82
N SER A 22 -13.93 -29.95 29.31
CA SER A 22 -15.14 -29.55 30.05
C SER A 22 -15.49 -30.48 31.20
N LYS A 23 -15.16 -31.78 31.10
CA LYS A 23 -15.37 -32.79 32.15
C LYS A 23 -14.16 -32.92 33.08
N ILE A 24 -12.95 -32.66 32.57
CA ILE A 24 -11.71 -32.77 33.33
C ILE A 24 -11.55 -31.59 34.31
N LEU A 25 -11.83 -30.36 33.88
CA LEU A 25 -11.63 -29.15 34.69
C LEU A 25 -12.38 -29.15 36.03
N PRO A 26 -13.66 -29.54 36.12
CA PRO A 26 -14.35 -29.63 37.41
C PRO A 26 -13.73 -30.64 38.39
N ALA A 27 -13.16 -31.74 37.87
CA ALA A 27 -12.47 -32.73 38.70
C ALA A 27 -11.12 -32.18 39.22
N ILE A 28 -10.39 -31.45 38.37
CA ILE A 28 -9.17 -30.72 38.74
C ILE A 28 -9.47 -29.70 39.83
N ASP A 29 -10.47 -28.84 39.63
CA ASP A 29 -10.77 -27.75 40.57
C ASP A 29 -11.22 -28.30 41.94
N LYS A 30 -11.94 -29.43 41.98
CA LYS A 30 -12.21 -30.15 43.24
C LYS A 30 -10.94 -30.60 43.95
N ILE A 31 -9.95 -31.13 43.23
CA ILE A 31 -8.67 -31.55 43.82
C ILE A 31 -7.90 -30.32 44.34
N LEU A 32 -7.82 -29.25 43.55
CA LEU A 32 -7.08 -28.04 43.91
C LEU A 32 -7.75 -27.24 45.04
N PHE A 33 -9.07 -27.36 45.21
CA PHE A 33 -9.78 -26.79 46.36
C PHE A 33 -9.37 -27.47 47.67
N VAL A 34 -9.25 -28.80 47.67
CA VAL A 34 -8.83 -29.58 48.86
C VAL A 34 -7.31 -29.56 49.06
N GLY A 35 -6.55 -29.49 47.96
CA GLY A 35 -5.09 -29.50 47.96
C GLY A 35 -4.52 -28.63 46.84
N SER A 36 -4.33 -27.33 47.13
CA SER A 36 -3.85 -26.32 46.17
C SER A 36 -2.43 -26.55 45.64
N LYS A 37 -1.68 -27.46 46.26
CA LYS A 37 -0.31 -27.86 45.92
C LYS A 37 -0.23 -29.23 45.20
N ASN A 38 -1.36 -29.75 44.71
CA ASN A 38 -1.35 -31.03 43.99
C ASN A 38 -0.72 -30.85 42.59
N THR A 39 0.49 -31.37 42.39
CA THR A 39 1.27 -31.20 41.15
C THR A 39 0.63 -31.87 39.93
N PHE A 40 0.00 -33.04 40.10
CA PHE A 40 -0.69 -33.74 39.00
C PHE A 40 -1.89 -32.93 38.49
N ALA A 41 -2.74 -32.47 39.41
CA ALA A 41 -3.90 -31.64 39.06
C ALA A 41 -3.48 -30.32 38.39
N LEU A 42 -2.41 -29.68 38.87
CA LEU A 42 -1.85 -28.48 38.23
C LEU A 42 -1.34 -28.76 36.80
N ARG A 43 -0.63 -29.87 36.56
CA ARG A 43 -0.20 -30.26 35.20
C ARG A 43 -1.38 -30.49 34.26
N CYS A 44 -2.38 -31.26 34.69
CA CYS A 44 -3.60 -31.47 33.90
C CYS A 44 -4.33 -30.14 33.62
N LYS A 45 -4.33 -29.21 34.59
CA LYS A 45 -4.93 -27.88 34.42
C LYS A 45 -4.23 -27.07 33.34
N VAL A 46 -2.89 -27.07 33.30
CA VAL A 46 -2.11 -26.40 32.25
C VAL A 46 -2.52 -26.93 30.88
N VAL A 47 -2.52 -28.24 30.66
CA VAL A 47 -2.87 -28.85 29.37
C VAL A 47 -4.31 -28.50 28.97
N CYS A 48 -5.27 -28.59 29.89
CA CYS A 48 -6.66 -28.19 29.61
C CYS A 48 -6.78 -26.71 29.21
N LEU A 49 -6.03 -25.82 29.86
CA LEU A 49 -6.03 -24.39 29.54
C LEU A 49 -5.38 -24.11 28.19
N LEU A 50 -4.33 -24.85 27.81
CA LEU A 50 -3.71 -24.77 26.50
C LEU A 50 -4.68 -25.18 25.38
N HIS A 51 -5.43 -26.28 25.55
CA HIS A 51 -6.47 -26.69 24.60
C HIS A 51 -7.64 -25.71 24.49
N GLN A 52 -7.85 -24.86 25.50
CA GLN A 52 -8.87 -23.80 25.49
C GLN A 52 -8.33 -22.44 25.02
N ASP A 53 -7.09 -22.38 24.51
CA ASP A 53 -6.40 -21.15 24.14
C ASP A 53 -6.27 -20.11 25.27
N LYS A 54 -6.36 -20.54 26.54
CA LYS A 54 -6.24 -19.68 27.73
C LYS A 54 -4.79 -19.56 28.20
N HIS A 55 -3.92 -19.07 27.32
CA HIS A 55 -2.45 -19.06 27.51
C HIS A 55 -1.99 -18.26 28.74
N ALA A 56 -2.63 -17.14 29.06
CA ALA A 56 -2.30 -16.36 30.25
C ALA A 56 -2.62 -17.11 31.56
N ALA A 57 -3.75 -17.81 31.61
CA ALA A 57 -4.13 -18.63 32.76
C ALA A 57 -3.24 -19.89 32.88
N ALA A 58 -2.86 -20.47 31.73
CA ALA A 58 -1.91 -21.58 31.69
C ALA A 58 -0.53 -21.16 32.25
N LEU A 59 -0.05 -19.97 31.87
CA LEU A 59 1.19 -19.41 32.40
C LEU A 59 1.15 -19.19 33.91
N ALA A 60 0.07 -18.60 34.43
CA ALA A 60 -0.11 -18.44 35.89
C ALA A 60 -0.17 -19.79 36.62
N THR A 61 -0.78 -20.81 36.02
CA THR A 61 -0.84 -22.16 36.59
C THR A 61 0.54 -22.83 36.58
N LEU A 62 1.36 -22.60 35.54
CA LEU A 62 2.76 -23.03 35.48
C LEU A 62 3.60 -22.37 36.58
N GLU A 63 3.41 -21.08 36.84
CA GLU A 63 4.09 -20.38 37.93
C GLU A 63 3.72 -20.96 39.30
N GLN A 64 2.44 -21.27 39.53
CA GLN A 64 1.99 -21.96 40.74
C GLN A 64 2.61 -23.37 40.87
N LEU A 65 2.72 -24.10 39.76
CA LEU A 65 3.35 -25.41 39.71
C LEU A 65 4.84 -25.33 40.07
N ALA A 66 5.57 -24.35 39.53
CA ALA A 66 6.98 -24.14 39.84
C ALA A 66 7.23 -23.68 41.28
N ALA A 67 6.31 -22.88 41.86
CA ALA A 67 6.37 -22.52 43.28
C ALA A 67 6.12 -23.72 44.20
N THR A 68 5.33 -24.68 43.74
CA THR A 68 4.98 -25.90 44.48
C THR A 68 6.08 -26.96 44.40
N ASP A 69 6.72 -27.09 43.24
CA ASP A 69 7.83 -28.00 43.00
C ASP A 69 9.00 -27.24 42.35
N PRO A 70 9.89 -26.65 43.18
CA PRO A 70 11.04 -25.88 42.71
C PRO A 70 12.02 -26.69 41.85
N SER A 71 11.96 -28.03 41.90
CA SER A 71 12.83 -28.90 41.10
C SER A 71 12.50 -28.87 39.61
N LEU A 72 11.28 -28.43 39.24
CA LEU A 72 10.82 -28.39 37.85
C LEU A 72 11.57 -27.39 36.98
N GLY A 73 11.98 -26.24 37.54
CA GLY A 73 12.60 -25.07 36.89
C GLY A 73 13.09 -25.24 35.44
N ASN A 74 14.40 -25.09 35.20
CA ASN A 74 14.99 -25.32 33.86
C ASN A 74 15.29 -26.80 33.60
N LYS A 75 14.97 -27.69 34.54
CA LYS A 75 15.31 -29.12 34.51
C LYS A 75 14.21 -29.97 33.85
N SER A 76 12.96 -29.52 33.88
CA SER A 76 11.86 -30.22 33.22
C SER A 76 11.68 -29.74 31.77
N GLN A 77 11.87 -30.64 30.82
CA GLN A 77 11.64 -30.41 29.38
C GLN A 77 10.19 -29.98 29.11
N GLU A 78 9.21 -30.67 29.71
CA GLU A 78 7.78 -30.42 29.51
C GLU A 78 7.36 -29.05 30.08
N TYR A 79 7.85 -28.71 31.27
CA TYR A 79 7.59 -27.39 31.87
C TYR A 79 8.17 -26.26 31.01
N ALA A 80 9.42 -26.39 30.58
CA ALA A 80 10.08 -25.39 29.74
C ALA A 80 9.35 -25.21 28.40
N PHE A 81 8.93 -26.31 27.77
CA PHE A 81 8.16 -26.28 26.53
C PHE A 81 6.80 -25.58 26.70
N HIS A 82 5.98 -25.98 27.68
CA HIS A 82 4.67 -25.35 27.92
C HIS A 82 4.80 -23.87 28.28
N LYS A 83 5.80 -23.51 29.10
CA LYS A 83 6.07 -22.12 29.47
C LYS A 83 6.44 -21.28 28.24
N ALA A 84 7.37 -21.77 27.43
CA ALA A 84 7.76 -21.10 26.19
C ALA A 84 6.59 -20.98 25.21
N TYR A 85 5.78 -22.03 25.09
CA TYR A 85 4.59 -22.03 24.22
C TYR A 85 3.58 -20.97 24.66
N CYS A 86 3.33 -20.82 25.98
CA CYS A 86 2.50 -19.75 26.50
C CYS A 86 3.04 -18.36 26.13
N HIS A 87 4.35 -18.11 26.34
CA HIS A 87 4.97 -16.83 25.96
C HIS A 87 4.85 -16.57 24.45
N TYR A 88 5.10 -17.58 23.61
CA TYR A 88 4.97 -17.47 22.16
C TYR A 88 3.54 -17.09 21.72
N ARG A 89 2.52 -17.75 22.29
CA ARG A 89 1.10 -17.46 22.00
C ARG A 89 0.65 -16.10 22.55
N LEU A 90 1.29 -15.61 23.62
CA LEU A 90 1.11 -14.26 24.16
C LEU A 90 1.93 -13.18 23.43
N LEU A 91 2.56 -13.55 22.31
CA LEU A 91 3.36 -12.67 21.45
C LEU A 91 4.64 -12.13 22.12
N ASP A 92 5.14 -12.82 23.14
CA ASP A 92 6.42 -12.54 23.80
C ASP A 92 7.50 -13.51 23.31
N ASP A 93 7.89 -13.33 22.05
CA ASP A 93 8.80 -14.24 21.34
C ASP A 93 10.19 -14.27 21.98
N ARG A 94 10.65 -13.15 22.58
CA ARG A 94 11.93 -13.07 23.29
C ARG A 94 11.94 -13.92 24.55
N GLN A 95 10.89 -13.87 25.36
CA GLN A 95 10.80 -14.73 26.53
C GLN A 95 10.68 -16.21 26.13
N ALA A 96 9.91 -16.51 25.09
CA ALA A 96 9.81 -17.88 24.57
C ALA A 96 11.18 -18.44 24.16
N GLN A 97 11.95 -17.69 23.37
CA GLN A 97 13.31 -18.03 22.96
C GLN A 97 14.24 -18.21 24.17
N MET A 98 14.20 -17.28 25.14
CA MET A 98 15.04 -17.33 26.33
C MET A 98 14.75 -18.57 27.20
N VAL A 99 13.47 -18.91 27.39
CA VAL A 99 13.08 -20.12 28.14
C VAL A 99 13.60 -21.37 27.46
N LEU A 100 13.44 -21.48 26.13
CA LEU A 100 13.90 -22.64 25.36
C LEU A 100 15.42 -22.77 25.34
N ARG A 101 16.18 -21.69 25.31
CA ARG A 101 17.66 -21.75 25.31
C ARG A 101 18.26 -22.07 26.69
N ARG A 102 17.59 -21.70 27.78
CA ARG A 102 18.09 -21.89 29.15
C ARG A 102 17.86 -23.30 29.71
N ALA A 103 16.94 -24.05 29.12
CA ALA A 103 16.73 -25.45 29.46
C ALA A 103 17.63 -26.33 28.58
N PRO A 104 18.53 -27.17 29.13
CA PRO A 104 19.41 -27.99 28.29
C PRO A 104 18.64 -29.11 27.55
N HIS A 105 17.55 -29.62 28.13
CA HIS A 105 16.79 -30.73 27.57
C HIS A 105 15.96 -30.36 26.34
N THR A 106 15.65 -29.08 26.14
CA THR A 106 14.91 -28.60 24.96
C THR A 106 15.77 -28.64 23.68
N ALA A 107 17.10 -28.72 23.80
CA ALA A 107 18.01 -28.84 22.65
C ALA A 107 17.73 -30.09 21.82
N ASN A 108 17.41 -31.21 22.48
CA ASN A 108 17.15 -32.49 21.81
C ASN A 108 15.65 -32.77 21.61
N HIS A 109 14.77 -31.91 22.12
CA HIS A 109 13.33 -32.08 22.02
C HIS A 109 12.79 -31.42 20.75
N VAL A 110 12.36 -32.24 19.78
CA VAL A 110 11.92 -31.77 18.45
C VAL A 110 10.83 -30.69 18.52
N PRO A 111 9.73 -30.83 19.29
CA PRO A 111 8.74 -29.76 19.42
C PRO A 111 9.30 -28.45 19.99
N SER A 112 10.29 -28.52 20.89
CA SER A 112 10.97 -27.33 21.41
C SER A 112 11.83 -26.66 20.36
N GLN A 113 12.55 -27.43 19.53
CA GLN A 113 13.31 -26.89 18.40
C GLN A 113 12.39 -26.26 17.36
N HIS A 114 11.26 -26.90 17.06
CA HIS A 114 10.27 -26.33 16.13
C HIS A 114 9.72 -25.00 16.65
N LEU A 115 9.33 -24.92 17.93
CA LEU A 115 8.87 -23.68 18.55
C LEU A 115 9.98 -22.61 18.59
N LEU A 116 11.23 -23.00 18.82
CA LEU A 116 12.38 -22.09 18.78
C LEU A 116 12.58 -21.48 17.39
N ALA A 117 12.49 -22.29 16.33
CA ALA A 117 12.56 -21.82 14.94
C ALA A 117 11.42 -20.86 14.61
N GLN A 118 10.20 -21.16 15.06
CA GLN A 118 9.04 -20.27 14.89
C GLN A 118 9.20 -18.93 15.63
N ALA A 119 9.81 -18.94 16.82
CA ALA A 119 10.12 -17.72 17.57
C ALA A 119 11.21 -16.89 16.85
N HIS A 120 12.28 -17.53 16.37
CA HIS A 120 13.30 -16.90 15.54
C HIS A 120 12.71 -16.24 14.30
N TYR A 121 11.81 -16.94 13.60
CA TYR A 121 11.14 -16.41 12.42
C TYR A 121 10.32 -15.13 12.74
N ARG A 122 9.56 -15.12 13.84
CA ARG A 122 8.79 -13.93 14.27
C ARG A 122 9.67 -12.77 14.73
N LEU A 123 10.87 -13.05 15.22
CA LEU A 123 11.88 -12.05 15.56
C LEU A 123 12.66 -11.55 14.34
N GLU A 124 12.35 -12.05 13.14
CA GLU A 124 13.07 -11.75 11.89
C GLU A 124 14.55 -12.22 11.91
N GLU A 125 14.86 -13.19 12.77
CA GLU A 125 16.12 -13.93 12.86
C GLU A 125 16.05 -15.14 11.90
N PHE A 126 15.91 -14.83 10.60
CA PHE A 126 15.56 -15.81 9.57
C PHE A 126 16.65 -16.88 9.35
N GLU A 127 17.92 -16.52 9.51
CA GLU A 127 19.04 -17.45 9.33
C GLU A 127 19.03 -18.51 10.43
N GLU A 128 18.83 -18.11 11.68
CA GLU A 128 18.71 -19.01 12.82
C GLU A 128 17.51 -19.95 12.68
N ALA A 129 16.36 -19.42 12.24
CA ALA A 129 15.18 -20.23 11.95
C ALA A 129 15.46 -21.26 10.84
N ALA A 130 16.08 -20.82 9.73
CA ALA A 130 16.42 -21.67 8.60
C ALA A 130 17.38 -22.80 9.00
N ASN A 131 18.39 -22.50 9.81
CA ASN A 131 19.36 -23.48 10.28
C ASN A 131 18.70 -24.59 11.12
N ILE A 132 17.78 -24.22 12.02
CA ILE A 132 17.05 -25.21 12.83
C ILE A 132 16.16 -26.09 11.94
N TYR A 133 15.39 -25.50 11.02
CA TYR A 133 14.55 -26.28 10.10
C TYR A 133 15.37 -27.22 9.22
N GLU A 134 16.49 -26.74 8.68
CA GLU A 134 17.40 -27.55 7.87
C GLU A 134 17.99 -28.72 8.67
N GLU A 135 18.39 -28.50 9.93
CA GLU A 135 18.90 -29.57 10.79
C GLU A 135 17.84 -30.62 11.12
N LEU A 136 16.60 -30.19 11.40
CA LEU A 136 15.48 -31.12 11.64
C LEU A 136 15.19 -31.98 10.41
N LEU A 137 15.20 -31.39 9.22
CA LEU A 137 14.97 -32.11 7.96
C LEU A 137 16.12 -33.06 7.61
N LYS A 138 17.38 -32.61 7.73
CA LYS A 138 18.58 -33.44 7.44
C LYS A 138 18.68 -34.67 8.34
N ASN A 139 18.27 -34.53 9.60
CA ASN A 139 18.32 -35.61 10.59
C ASN A 139 17.02 -36.43 10.63
N GLU A 140 16.09 -36.22 9.70
CA GLU A 140 14.79 -36.90 9.64
C GLU A 140 13.99 -36.82 10.96
N ARG A 141 14.08 -35.67 11.64
CA ARG A 141 13.44 -35.42 12.95
C ARG A 141 12.04 -34.84 12.79
N PHE A 142 11.13 -35.66 12.29
CA PHE A 142 9.70 -35.37 12.16
C PHE A 142 8.87 -36.63 12.42
N ARG A 143 7.60 -36.47 12.82
CA ARG A 143 6.73 -37.61 13.18
C ARG A 143 6.13 -38.30 11.96
N ASP A 144 5.80 -37.54 10.91
CA ASP A 144 5.11 -38.02 9.72
C ASP A 144 5.43 -37.13 8.49
N GLU A 145 4.94 -37.56 7.32
CA GLU A 145 5.12 -36.81 6.06
C GLU A 145 4.41 -35.44 6.08
N GLN A 146 3.37 -35.28 6.89
CA GLN A 146 2.67 -34.01 7.04
C GLN A 146 3.56 -32.98 7.76
N GLU A 147 4.15 -33.36 8.89
CA GLU A 147 5.11 -32.51 9.61
C GLU A 147 6.35 -32.22 8.76
N LYS A 148 6.84 -33.19 7.98
CA LYS A 148 7.92 -32.96 7.01
C LYS A 148 7.55 -31.89 5.97
N ALA A 149 6.34 -31.94 5.41
CA ALA A 149 5.86 -30.93 4.45
C ALA A 149 5.70 -29.54 5.09
N GLU A 150 5.24 -29.47 6.34
CA GLU A 150 5.15 -28.23 7.12
C GLU A 150 6.54 -27.65 7.41
N LEU A 151 7.50 -28.48 7.84
CA LEU A 151 8.89 -28.07 8.06
C LEU A 151 9.54 -27.57 6.77
N LEU A 152 9.34 -28.25 5.64
CA LEU A 152 9.81 -27.79 4.32
C LEU A 152 9.22 -26.42 3.96
N THR A 153 7.91 -26.25 4.17
CA THR A 153 7.23 -24.97 3.90
C THR A 153 7.80 -23.85 4.79
N ASN A 154 7.99 -24.10 6.08
CA ASN A 154 8.57 -23.13 7.02
C ASN A 154 10.04 -22.84 6.71
N TYR A 155 10.81 -23.85 6.30
CA TYR A 155 12.20 -23.68 5.87
C TYR A 155 12.28 -22.78 4.63
N THR A 156 11.43 -23.03 3.63
CA THR A 156 11.36 -22.17 2.44
C THR A 156 10.99 -20.74 2.80
N ALA A 157 10.04 -20.54 3.72
CA ALA A 157 9.63 -19.23 4.21
C ALA A 157 10.81 -18.47 4.85
N ALA A 158 11.60 -19.14 5.69
CA ALA A 158 12.79 -18.55 6.32
C ALA A 158 13.87 -18.15 5.29
N CYS A 159 14.05 -18.94 4.22
CA CYS A 159 15.02 -18.63 3.17
C CYS A 159 14.59 -17.48 2.24
N THR A 160 13.30 -17.13 2.16
CA THR A 160 12.78 -16.15 1.18
C THR A 160 13.48 -14.80 1.24
N ALA A 161 13.76 -14.31 2.45
CA ALA A 161 14.39 -13.01 2.69
C ALA A 161 15.92 -13.03 2.54
N MET A 162 16.52 -14.22 2.38
CA MET A 162 17.97 -14.42 2.38
C MET A 162 18.51 -14.70 0.98
N ASP A 163 17.96 -15.71 0.30
CA ASP A 163 18.49 -16.18 -0.98
C ASP A 163 17.41 -16.85 -1.85
N VAL A 164 17.19 -16.25 -3.02
CA VAL A 164 16.26 -16.76 -4.04
C VAL A 164 16.69 -18.10 -4.61
N GLN A 165 17.99 -18.36 -4.79
CA GLN A 165 18.50 -19.61 -5.34
C GLN A 165 18.32 -20.75 -4.35
N ARG A 166 18.69 -20.53 -3.08
CA ARG A 166 18.44 -21.48 -1.99
C ARG A 166 16.95 -21.80 -1.86
N THR A 167 16.09 -20.78 -1.86
CA THR A 167 14.63 -20.96 -1.78
C THR A 167 14.11 -21.82 -2.94
N GLN A 168 14.54 -21.52 -4.18
CA GLN A 168 14.16 -22.30 -5.35
C GLN A 168 14.68 -23.74 -5.30
N ALA A 169 15.90 -23.97 -4.83
CA ALA A 169 16.49 -25.30 -4.72
C ALA A 169 15.66 -26.20 -3.80
N ILE A 170 15.24 -25.69 -2.63
CA ILE A 170 14.41 -26.43 -1.66
C ILE A 170 13.06 -26.83 -2.28
N VAL A 171 12.39 -25.91 -2.99
CA VAL A 171 11.10 -26.22 -3.63
C VAL A 171 11.25 -27.16 -4.82
N ARG A 172 12.38 -27.10 -5.55
CA ARG A 172 12.66 -28.04 -6.64
C ARG A 172 12.90 -29.46 -6.14
N SER A 173 13.54 -29.62 -4.98
CA SER A 173 13.82 -30.92 -4.38
C SER A 173 12.64 -31.56 -3.64
N ALA A 174 11.55 -30.81 -3.42
CA ALA A 174 10.39 -31.34 -2.72
C ALA A 174 9.53 -32.25 -3.61
N ASP A 175 9.10 -33.37 -3.04
CA ASP A 175 8.28 -34.39 -3.72
C ASP A 175 6.92 -33.82 -4.17
N VAL A 176 6.29 -33.04 -3.29
CA VAL A 176 5.02 -32.37 -3.54
C VAL A 176 5.18 -30.87 -3.36
N LYS A 177 4.85 -30.10 -4.39
CA LYS A 177 4.86 -28.64 -4.36
C LYS A 177 3.48 -28.14 -3.99
N ASN A 178 3.34 -27.60 -2.78
CA ASN A 178 2.11 -26.95 -2.35
C ASN A 178 2.11 -25.46 -2.77
N ALA A 179 0.94 -24.81 -2.62
CA ALA A 179 0.77 -23.42 -3.01
C ALA A 179 1.64 -22.46 -2.16
N ASP A 180 1.80 -22.74 -0.87
CA ASP A 180 2.59 -21.91 0.05
C ASP A 180 4.09 -21.89 -0.28
N MET A 181 4.65 -23.02 -0.70
CA MET A 181 6.04 -23.11 -1.17
C MET A 181 6.25 -22.29 -2.44
N LEU A 182 5.29 -22.32 -3.38
CA LEU A 182 5.34 -21.50 -4.59
C LEU A 182 5.17 -20.01 -4.25
N TYR A 183 4.28 -19.68 -3.31
CA TYR A 183 4.14 -18.32 -2.78
C TYR A 183 5.46 -17.81 -2.16
N ASN A 184 6.17 -18.65 -1.41
CA ASN A 184 7.47 -18.32 -0.83
C ASN A 184 8.53 -18.08 -1.91
N VAL A 185 8.59 -18.93 -2.95
CA VAL A 185 9.50 -18.71 -4.10
C VAL A 185 9.20 -17.40 -4.82
N ALA A 186 7.91 -17.10 -5.07
CA ALA A 186 7.51 -15.85 -5.68
C ALA A 186 7.89 -14.63 -4.82
N THR A 187 7.80 -14.77 -3.49
CA THR A 187 8.24 -13.74 -2.54
C THR A 187 9.75 -13.52 -2.62
N ALA A 188 10.55 -14.58 -2.73
CA ALA A 188 12.00 -14.46 -2.92
C ALA A 188 12.37 -13.81 -4.28
N GLN A 189 11.64 -14.14 -5.35
CA GLN A 189 11.79 -13.49 -6.67
C GLN A 189 11.44 -11.99 -6.61
N LEU A 190 10.46 -11.61 -5.79
CA LEU A 190 10.08 -10.21 -5.58
C LEU A 190 11.14 -9.40 -4.86
N GLU A 191 11.85 -9.98 -3.88
CA GLU A 191 12.95 -9.27 -3.19
C GLU A 191 14.11 -8.96 -4.15
N VAL A 192 14.35 -9.80 -5.17
CA VAL A 192 15.33 -9.53 -6.24
C VAL A 192 14.75 -8.77 -7.43
N GLN A 193 13.49 -8.31 -7.34
CA GLN A 193 12.77 -7.55 -8.38
C GLN A 193 12.60 -8.28 -9.72
N ASP A 194 12.63 -9.62 -9.71
CA ASP A 194 12.29 -10.43 -10.88
C ASP A 194 10.77 -10.61 -10.98
N TYR A 195 10.08 -9.55 -11.41
CA TYR A 195 8.63 -9.51 -11.51
C TYR A 195 8.06 -10.50 -12.54
N ALA A 196 8.85 -10.82 -13.58
CA ALA A 196 8.44 -11.76 -14.62
C ALA A 196 8.36 -13.18 -14.05
N ALA A 197 9.43 -13.64 -13.38
CA ALA A 197 9.44 -14.94 -12.73
C ALA A 197 8.41 -15.02 -11.60
N ALA A 198 8.30 -13.97 -10.77
CA ALA A 198 7.29 -13.89 -9.71
C ALA A 198 5.86 -14.03 -10.24
N THR A 199 5.53 -13.38 -11.37
CA THR A 199 4.22 -13.51 -12.01
C THR A 199 3.95 -14.96 -12.42
N GLN A 200 4.93 -15.63 -13.03
CA GLN A 200 4.77 -17.02 -13.47
C GLN A 200 4.60 -17.97 -12.28
N THR A 201 5.39 -17.80 -11.22
CA THR A 201 5.32 -18.65 -10.03
C THR A 201 4.02 -18.43 -9.25
N LEU A 202 3.50 -17.20 -9.16
CA LEU A 202 2.20 -16.95 -8.52
C LEU A 202 1.03 -17.57 -9.31
N LYS A 203 1.07 -17.55 -10.64
CA LYS A 203 0.10 -18.27 -11.46
C LYS A 203 0.16 -19.78 -11.25
N GLN A 204 1.36 -20.33 -11.02
CA GLN A 204 1.50 -21.74 -10.63
C GLN A 204 0.88 -22.01 -9.25
N ALA A 205 1.10 -21.12 -8.28
CA ALA A 205 0.49 -21.24 -6.96
C ALA A 205 -1.05 -21.21 -7.03
N GLU A 206 -1.61 -20.28 -7.81
CA GLU A 206 -3.05 -20.19 -8.09
C GLU A 206 -3.60 -21.48 -8.70
N MET A 207 -2.91 -22.06 -9.71
CA MET A 207 -3.30 -23.34 -10.29
C MET A 207 -3.25 -24.50 -9.29
N VAL A 208 -2.28 -24.51 -8.36
CA VAL A 208 -2.20 -25.54 -7.31
C VAL A 208 -3.37 -25.40 -6.33
N CYS A 209 -3.71 -24.18 -5.90
CA CYS A 209 -4.93 -23.91 -5.12
C CYS A 209 -6.18 -24.39 -5.87
N ALA A 210 -6.30 -24.08 -7.16
CA ALA A 210 -7.45 -24.47 -7.96
C ALA A 210 -7.59 -26.00 -8.06
N ARG A 211 -6.48 -26.75 -8.11
CA ARG A 211 -6.50 -28.23 -8.11
C ARG A 211 -6.90 -28.82 -6.76
N ALA A 212 -6.56 -28.15 -5.66
CA ALA A 212 -6.98 -28.56 -4.32
C ALA A 212 -8.50 -28.40 -4.11
N HIS A 213 -9.15 -27.54 -4.90
CA HIS A 213 -10.59 -27.30 -4.89
C HIS A 213 -11.27 -27.72 -6.21
N PRO A 214 -11.37 -29.04 -6.50
CA PRO A 214 -11.88 -29.53 -7.78
C PRO A 214 -13.34 -29.18 -8.04
N GLU A 215 -14.14 -29.03 -6.99
CA GLU A 215 -15.58 -28.69 -7.05
C GLU A 215 -15.84 -27.20 -7.33
N SER A 216 -14.84 -26.33 -7.16
CA SER A 216 -14.97 -24.90 -7.43
C SER A 216 -15.08 -24.64 -8.93
N GLN A 217 -16.05 -23.80 -9.32
CA GLN A 217 -16.15 -23.28 -10.68
C GLN A 217 -15.13 -22.18 -10.99
N LEU A 218 -14.53 -21.57 -9.96
CA LEU A 218 -13.48 -20.57 -10.09
C LEU A 218 -12.11 -21.26 -10.10
N ARG A 219 -11.28 -20.96 -11.10
CA ARG A 219 -9.91 -21.50 -11.21
C ARG A 219 -8.84 -20.41 -11.18
N SER A 220 -9.20 -19.19 -11.55
CA SER A 220 -8.27 -18.07 -11.66
C SER A 220 -8.95 -16.72 -11.41
N PHE A 221 -8.14 -15.67 -11.21
CA PHE A 221 -8.65 -14.32 -11.19
C PHE A 221 -9.23 -13.86 -12.55
N GLU A 222 -8.70 -14.37 -13.66
CA GLU A 222 -9.28 -14.13 -14.98
C GLU A 222 -10.73 -14.66 -15.07
N ASP A 223 -11.02 -15.83 -14.49
CA ASP A 223 -12.40 -16.36 -14.44
C ASP A 223 -13.31 -15.47 -13.60
N VAL A 224 -12.80 -14.96 -12.48
CA VAL A 224 -13.53 -14.01 -11.64
C VAL A 224 -13.88 -12.76 -12.44
N CYS A 225 -12.95 -12.21 -13.22
CA CYS A 225 -13.20 -11.04 -14.06
C CYS A 225 -14.21 -11.29 -15.18
N SER A 226 -14.36 -12.55 -15.63
CA SER A 226 -15.32 -12.91 -16.68
C SER A 226 -16.78 -13.01 -16.19
N LYS A 227 -16.98 -13.14 -14.87
CA LYS A 227 -18.30 -13.31 -14.25
C LYS A 227 -18.91 -11.97 -13.84
N VAL A 228 -20.24 -11.91 -13.86
CA VAL A 228 -20.98 -10.72 -13.42
C VAL A 228 -21.08 -10.68 -11.90
N ASP A 229 -21.14 -9.47 -11.34
CA ASP A 229 -21.09 -9.21 -9.89
C ASP A 229 -22.16 -9.96 -9.06
N ASP A 230 -23.35 -10.18 -9.63
CA ASP A 230 -24.44 -10.91 -8.96
C ASP A 230 -24.20 -12.43 -8.95
N GLU A 231 -23.58 -12.98 -9.99
CA GLU A 231 -23.17 -14.39 -10.02
C GLU A 231 -22.09 -14.66 -8.96
N LEU A 232 -21.09 -13.77 -8.87
CA LEU A 232 -20.00 -13.88 -7.89
C LEU A 232 -20.52 -13.82 -6.46
N ARG A 233 -21.51 -12.97 -6.17
CA ARG A 233 -22.19 -12.94 -4.86
C ARG A 233 -22.89 -14.27 -4.57
N ALA A 234 -23.64 -14.80 -5.51
CA ALA A 234 -24.34 -16.08 -5.33
C ALA A 234 -23.36 -17.23 -5.03
N LEU A 235 -22.19 -17.24 -5.68
CA LEU A 235 -21.16 -18.26 -5.47
C LEU A 235 -20.38 -18.11 -4.15
N LEU A 236 -20.02 -16.88 -3.76
CA LEU A 236 -19.08 -16.62 -2.65
C LEU A 236 -19.73 -16.25 -1.31
N ASP A 237 -20.98 -15.78 -1.31
CA ASP A 237 -21.67 -15.42 -0.06
C ASP A 237 -22.27 -16.66 0.64
N ALA A 238 -22.41 -17.78 -0.08
CA ALA A 238 -22.81 -19.05 0.48
C ALA A 238 -21.71 -19.63 1.39
N LYS A 239 -21.94 -19.63 2.70
CA LYS A 239 -21.00 -20.21 3.67
C LYS A 239 -20.74 -21.69 3.37
N GLY A 240 -19.47 -22.04 3.20
CA GLY A 240 -19.05 -23.41 2.91
C GLY A 240 -19.22 -23.84 1.45
N SER A 241 -19.49 -22.91 0.53
CA SER A 241 -19.43 -23.22 -0.91
C SER A 241 -18.00 -23.58 -1.35
N PRO A 242 -17.83 -24.41 -2.39
CA PRO A 242 -16.51 -24.75 -2.90
C PRO A 242 -15.78 -23.52 -3.45
N GLU A 243 -16.50 -22.54 -4.02
CA GLU A 243 -15.92 -21.27 -4.45
C GLU A 243 -15.42 -20.43 -3.27
N ARG A 244 -16.11 -20.47 -2.13
CA ARG A 244 -15.68 -19.79 -0.92
C ARG A 244 -14.41 -20.41 -0.35
N ALA A 245 -14.34 -21.74 -0.30
CA ALA A 245 -13.15 -22.46 0.15
C ALA A 245 -11.93 -22.16 -0.76
N PHE A 246 -12.13 -22.18 -2.08
CA PHE A 246 -11.08 -21.77 -3.03
C PHE A 246 -10.63 -20.32 -2.81
N PHE A 247 -11.57 -19.38 -2.66
CA PHE A 247 -11.26 -17.98 -2.40
C PHE A 247 -10.45 -17.79 -1.11
N ASP A 248 -10.86 -18.46 -0.04
CA ASP A 248 -10.23 -18.34 1.27
C ASP A 248 -8.76 -18.79 1.24
N ASP A 249 -8.43 -19.79 0.41
CA ASP A 249 -7.06 -20.30 0.23
C ASP A 249 -6.22 -19.50 -0.78
N VAL A 250 -6.80 -18.96 -1.85
CA VAL A 250 -6.06 -18.24 -2.93
C VAL A 250 -5.84 -16.76 -2.63
N ALA A 251 -6.56 -16.19 -1.66
CA ALA A 251 -6.58 -14.74 -1.43
C ALA A 251 -5.20 -14.11 -1.15
N ASN A 252 -4.30 -14.79 -0.44
CA ASN A 252 -2.93 -14.30 -0.20
C ASN A 252 -2.12 -14.20 -1.50
N ILE A 253 -2.25 -15.20 -2.39
CA ILE A 253 -1.61 -15.23 -3.72
C ILE A 253 -2.10 -14.06 -4.56
N TRP A 254 -3.41 -13.79 -4.57
CA TRP A 254 -3.99 -12.65 -5.30
C TRP A 254 -3.54 -11.29 -4.77
N VAL A 255 -3.38 -11.15 -3.45
CA VAL A 255 -2.82 -9.92 -2.86
C VAL A 255 -1.36 -9.72 -3.29
N GLN A 256 -0.57 -10.80 -3.38
CA GLN A 256 0.82 -10.74 -3.88
C GLN A 256 0.88 -10.46 -5.38
N MET A 257 0.00 -11.05 -6.18
CA MET A 257 -0.13 -10.75 -7.61
C MET A 257 -0.50 -9.27 -7.84
N ALA A 258 -1.36 -8.71 -6.98
CA ALA A 258 -1.68 -7.28 -7.06
C ALA A 258 -0.46 -6.40 -6.79
N PHE A 259 0.40 -6.80 -5.85
CA PHE A 259 1.68 -6.11 -5.61
C PHE A 259 2.58 -6.17 -6.85
N VAL A 260 2.73 -7.35 -7.47
CA VAL A 260 3.51 -7.50 -8.72
C VAL A 260 2.94 -6.62 -9.82
N HIS A 261 1.63 -6.63 -10.03
CA HIS A 261 0.96 -5.79 -11.03
C HIS A 261 1.18 -4.29 -10.77
N HIS A 262 1.16 -3.86 -9.52
CA HIS A 262 1.48 -2.47 -9.17
C HIS A 262 2.95 -2.13 -9.50
N ALA A 263 3.89 -3.03 -9.19
CA ALA A 263 5.32 -2.83 -9.43
C ALA A 263 5.68 -2.72 -10.91
N ILE A 264 4.96 -3.42 -11.79
CA ILE A 264 5.11 -3.34 -13.26
C ILE A 264 4.21 -2.27 -13.91
N HIS A 265 3.65 -1.34 -13.13
CA HIS A 265 2.80 -0.24 -13.59
C HIS A 265 1.44 -0.64 -14.21
N HIS A 266 0.93 -1.84 -13.93
CA HIS A 266 -0.42 -2.27 -14.28
C HIS A 266 -1.41 -2.00 -13.13
N GLU A 267 -1.60 -0.72 -12.79
CA GLU A 267 -2.37 -0.29 -11.62
C GLU A 267 -3.86 -0.70 -11.66
N GLU A 268 -4.47 -0.75 -12.84
CA GLU A 268 -5.88 -1.14 -13.00
C GLU A 268 -6.12 -2.59 -12.55
N LYS A 269 -5.25 -3.52 -12.98
CA LYS A 269 -5.31 -4.93 -12.59
C LYS A 269 -5.05 -5.10 -11.10
N ALA A 270 -4.06 -4.40 -10.56
CA ALA A 270 -3.76 -4.41 -9.13
C ALA A 270 -4.94 -3.90 -8.30
N ALA A 271 -5.59 -2.81 -8.74
CA ALA A 271 -6.76 -2.26 -8.08
C ALA A 271 -7.96 -3.21 -8.13
N ALA A 272 -8.19 -3.89 -9.26
CA ALA A 272 -9.26 -4.87 -9.42
C ALA A 272 -9.11 -6.05 -8.45
N LEU A 273 -7.93 -6.67 -8.41
CA LEU A 273 -7.58 -7.76 -7.48
C LEU A 273 -7.85 -7.36 -6.02
N LEU A 274 -7.30 -6.23 -5.59
CA LEU A 274 -7.43 -5.79 -4.20
C LEU A 274 -8.87 -5.42 -3.85
N THR A 275 -9.59 -4.78 -4.76
CA THR A 275 -11.01 -4.44 -4.54
C THR A 275 -11.85 -5.71 -4.38
N PHE A 276 -11.57 -6.74 -5.18
CA PHE A 276 -12.22 -8.04 -5.06
C PHE A 276 -11.95 -8.69 -3.69
N VAL A 277 -10.68 -8.80 -3.30
CA VAL A 277 -10.29 -9.39 -1.99
C VAL A 277 -10.91 -8.62 -0.82
N LEU A 278 -10.96 -7.28 -0.90
CA LEU A 278 -11.57 -6.44 0.14
C LEU A 278 -13.11 -6.57 0.19
N LYS A 279 -13.76 -6.86 -0.94
CA LYS A 279 -15.21 -7.06 -1.04
C LYS A 279 -15.64 -8.38 -0.35
N TYR A 280 -14.96 -9.48 -0.67
CA TYR A 280 -15.35 -10.82 -0.20
C TYR A 280 -14.67 -11.25 1.11
N ARG A 281 -13.59 -10.56 1.51
CA ARG A 281 -12.89 -10.65 2.79
C ARG A 281 -12.40 -12.07 3.15
N PRO A 282 -11.09 -12.36 3.05
CA PRO A 282 -10.56 -13.67 3.45
C PRO A 282 -10.64 -13.88 4.97
N PRO A 283 -10.53 -15.13 5.46
CA PRO A 283 -10.54 -15.45 6.88
C PRO A 283 -9.31 -14.89 7.61
N SER A 284 -8.18 -14.80 6.92
CA SER A 284 -6.95 -14.22 7.46
C SER A 284 -7.06 -12.69 7.57
N GLU A 285 -7.13 -12.19 8.81
CA GLU A 285 -7.10 -10.74 9.10
C GLU A 285 -5.81 -10.08 8.59
N VAL A 286 -4.70 -10.82 8.58
CA VAL A 286 -3.40 -10.34 8.07
C VAL A 286 -3.47 -10.11 6.56
N THR A 287 -4.02 -11.08 5.82
CA THR A 287 -4.21 -10.96 4.35
C THR A 287 -5.11 -9.77 4.02
N LEU A 288 -6.21 -9.59 4.77
CA LEU A 288 -7.10 -8.46 4.60
C LEU A 288 -6.42 -7.10 4.90
N ALA A 289 -5.57 -7.06 5.93
CA ALA A 289 -4.82 -5.87 6.28
C ALA A 289 -3.76 -5.52 5.22
N VAL A 290 -3.00 -6.50 4.73
CA VAL A 290 -2.03 -6.29 3.63
C VAL A 290 -2.73 -5.83 2.36
N ALA A 291 -3.89 -6.42 2.02
CA ALA A 291 -4.70 -5.96 0.90
C ALA A 291 -5.14 -4.49 1.08
N SER A 292 -5.53 -4.11 2.30
CA SER A 292 -5.93 -2.73 2.64
C SER A 292 -4.76 -1.74 2.54
N ILE A 293 -3.55 -2.14 2.96
CA ILE A 293 -2.33 -1.34 2.84
C ILE A 293 -1.97 -1.14 1.37
N ASN A 294 -1.96 -2.21 0.57
CA ASN A 294 -1.64 -2.14 -0.85
C ASN A 294 -2.67 -1.30 -1.60
N TRP A 295 -3.95 -1.45 -1.29
CA TRP A 295 -5.02 -0.66 -1.90
C TRP A 295 -4.87 0.84 -1.57
N ALA A 296 -4.54 1.16 -0.31
CA ALA A 296 -4.25 2.53 0.13
C ALA A 296 -3.07 3.16 -0.63
N ALA A 297 -2.07 2.35 -1.00
CA ALA A 297 -0.92 2.81 -1.79
C ALA A 297 -1.27 3.09 -3.26
N ILE A 298 -2.27 2.40 -3.83
CA ILE A 298 -2.74 2.62 -5.21
C ILE A 298 -3.70 3.81 -5.31
N GLN A 299 -4.62 3.97 -4.35
CA GLN A 299 -5.65 5.03 -4.39
C GLN A 299 -5.14 6.40 -3.92
N ARG A 300 -3.92 6.77 -4.32
CA ARG A 300 -3.26 8.01 -3.90
C ARG A 300 -4.18 9.20 -4.16
N HIS A 301 -4.45 9.98 -3.11
CA HIS A 301 -5.20 11.24 -3.17
C HIS A 301 -6.68 11.15 -3.58
N LYS A 302 -7.31 9.96 -3.65
CA LYS A 302 -8.76 9.87 -3.95
C LYS A 302 -9.64 10.10 -2.72
N ASP A 303 -9.47 9.29 -1.68
CA ASP A 303 -10.22 9.42 -0.42
C ASP A 303 -9.28 9.32 0.78
N PHE A 304 -8.97 10.47 1.39
CA PHE A 304 -8.13 10.51 2.59
C PHE A 304 -8.72 9.70 3.76
N PHE A 305 -10.03 9.78 3.98
CA PHE A 305 -10.64 9.18 5.16
C PHE A 305 -10.65 7.66 5.08
N ASP A 306 -10.95 7.12 3.89
CA ASP A 306 -10.95 5.67 3.70
C ASP A 306 -9.51 5.10 3.74
N THR A 307 -8.56 5.76 3.08
CA THR A 307 -7.14 5.38 3.12
C THR A 307 -6.58 5.44 4.54
N TYR A 308 -6.88 6.51 5.30
CA TYR A 308 -6.46 6.64 6.69
C TYR A 308 -7.08 5.56 7.58
N ARG A 309 -8.37 5.26 7.41
CA ARG A 309 -9.08 4.21 8.15
C ARG A 309 -8.45 2.84 7.90
N LYS A 310 -8.17 2.51 6.64
CA LYS A 310 -7.54 1.23 6.23
C LYS A 310 -6.14 1.07 6.82
N LEU A 311 -5.29 2.10 6.74
CA LEU A 311 -3.96 2.05 7.34
C LEU A 311 -4.02 2.00 8.88
N LYS A 312 -4.99 2.67 9.51
CA LYS A 312 -5.20 2.58 10.96
C LYS A 312 -5.64 1.18 11.39
N SER A 313 -6.47 0.50 10.60
CA SER A 313 -6.86 -0.88 10.87
C SER A 313 -5.67 -1.84 10.91
N ALA A 314 -4.64 -1.60 10.09
CA ALA A 314 -3.41 -2.40 10.11
C ALA A 314 -2.57 -2.22 11.39
N GLN A 315 -2.80 -1.15 12.16
CA GLN A 315 -2.13 -0.90 13.45
C GLN A 315 -2.82 -1.59 14.64
N ASN A 316 -3.91 -2.34 14.41
CA ASN A 316 -4.54 -3.14 15.46
C ASN A 316 -3.53 -4.17 16.01
N PRO A 317 -3.31 -4.30 17.34
CA PRO A 317 -2.38 -5.27 17.91
C PRO A 317 -2.50 -6.70 17.38
N ALA A 318 -3.73 -7.15 17.07
CA ALA A 318 -3.99 -8.48 16.52
C ALA A 318 -3.30 -8.73 15.16
N VAL A 319 -3.18 -7.67 14.36
CA VAL A 319 -2.56 -7.70 13.02
C VAL A 319 -1.12 -7.20 13.08
N ASN A 320 -0.88 -6.08 13.77
CA ASN A 320 0.39 -5.36 13.80
C ASN A 320 1.55 -6.27 14.22
N ASN A 321 1.33 -7.14 15.21
CA ASN A 321 2.37 -8.05 15.71
C ASN A 321 2.72 -9.19 14.74
N ARG A 322 1.92 -9.38 13.69
CA ARG A 322 2.16 -10.37 12.62
C ARG A 322 2.76 -9.74 11.36
N LEU A 323 2.91 -8.41 11.33
CA LEU A 323 3.58 -7.69 10.25
C LEU A 323 5.07 -7.57 10.54
N THR A 324 5.89 -7.65 9.49
CA THR A 324 7.34 -7.44 9.63
C THR A 324 7.63 -6.01 10.06
N SER A 325 8.81 -5.81 10.65
CA SER A 325 9.31 -4.51 11.10
C SER A 325 9.36 -3.51 9.94
N ARG A 326 9.72 -3.98 8.74
CA ARG A 326 9.67 -3.19 7.50
C ARG A 326 8.23 -2.78 7.14
N GLN A 327 7.27 -3.71 7.18
CA GLN A 327 5.87 -3.42 6.88
C GLN A 327 5.26 -2.43 7.89
N ARG A 328 5.52 -2.64 9.19
CA ARG A 328 5.07 -1.72 10.26
C ARG A 328 5.60 -0.31 10.04
N LEU A 329 6.90 -0.17 9.77
CA LEU A 329 7.52 1.12 9.43
C LEU A 329 6.82 1.78 8.23
N LEU A 330 6.54 1.03 7.16
CA LEU A 330 5.86 1.55 5.97
C LEU A 330 4.43 2.00 6.25
N VAL A 331 3.67 1.28 7.09
CA VAL A 331 2.32 1.70 7.51
C VAL A 331 2.38 3.04 8.26
N HIS A 332 3.31 3.18 9.21
CA HIS A 332 3.51 4.42 9.94
C HIS A 332 3.95 5.57 9.03
N TYR A 333 4.86 5.30 8.09
CA TYR A 333 5.33 6.26 7.10
C TYR A 333 4.19 6.75 6.20
N ASN A 334 3.38 5.83 5.65
CA ASN A 334 2.24 6.18 4.81
C ASN A 334 1.20 7.02 5.57
N ILE A 335 0.94 6.71 6.84
CA ILE A 335 0.07 7.54 7.69
C ILE A 335 0.66 8.93 7.90
N ALA A 336 1.96 9.04 8.18
CA ALA A 336 2.61 10.33 8.36
C ALA A 336 2.53 11.18 7.07
N MET A 337 2.79 10.58 5.90
CA MET A 337 2.66 11.27 4.61
C MET A 337 1.23 11.74 4.32
N LEU A 338 0.21 10.93 4.65
CA LEU A 338 -1.19 11.36 4.52
C LEU A 338 -1.53 12.53 5.44
N LEU A 339 -1.02 12.53 6.68
CA LEU A 339 -1.23 13.62 7.63
C LEU A 339 -0.52 14.91 7.20
N LEU A 340 0.69 14.78 6.62
CA LEU A 340 1.42 15.90 6.04
C LEU A 340 0.64 16.51 4.86
N ASN A 341 0.19 15.68 3.93
CA ASN A 341 -0.56 16.11 2.74
C ASN A 341 -1.92 16.74 3.06
N THR A 342 -2.54 16.36 4.18
CA THR A 342 -3.80 16.98 4.64
C THR A 342 -3.59 18.20 5.53
N GLY A 343 -2.34 18.60 5.79
CA GLY A 343 -2.01 19.74 6.64
C GLY A 343 -2.27 19.50 8.13
N ASN A 344 -2.53 18.27 8.57
CA ASN A 344 -2.79 17.94 9.97
C ASN A 344 -1.48 17.78 10.76
N PHE A 345 -0.77 18.90 10.89
CA PHE A 345 0.61 18.93 11.38
C PHE A 345 0.80 18.41 12.82
N THR A 346 -0.19 18.63 13.70
CA THR A 346 -0.09 18.17 15.10
C THR A 346 -0.10 16.63 15.19
N ARG A 347 -0.95 15.98 14.39
CA ARG A 347 -0.98 14.51 14.32
C ARG A 347 0.24 13.97 13.58
N PHE A 348 0.69 14.67 12.53
CA PHE A 348 1.92 14.35 11.84
C PHE A 348 3.11 14.34 12.81
N LYS A 349 3.31 15.40 13.60
CA LYS A 349 4.37 15.49 14.61
C LYS A 349 4.38 14.29 15.56
N ARG A 350 3.23 13.95 16.15
CA ARG A 350 3.10 12.78 17.03
C ARG A 350 3.45 11.47 16.32
N GLN A 351 3.07 11.35 15.04
CA GLN A 351 3.39 10.16 14.25
C GLN A 351 4.90 10.05 13.97
N VAL A 352 5.58 11.17 13.71
CA VAL A 352 7.03 11.22 13.53
C VAL A 352 7.76 10.88 14.83
N GLU A 353 7.31 11.40 15.97
CA GLU A 353 7.88 11.08 17.29
C GLU A 353 7.76 9.58 17.60
N LEU A 354 6.62 8.96 17.29
CA LEU A 354 6.43 7.51 17.44
C LEU A 354 7.40 6.72 16.56
N VAL A 355 7.50 7.07 15.27
CA VAL A 355 8.43 6.38 14.34
C VAL A 355 9.89 6.58 14.75
N ALA A 356 10.23 7.76 15.28
CA ALA A 356 11.57 8.06 15.79
C ALA A 356 11.95 7.24 17.03
N SER A 357 10.98 6.88 17.86
CA SER A 357 11.17 6.00 19.01
C SER A 357 11.36 4.54 18.58
N ASP A 358 10.48 4.05 17.68
CA ASP A 358 10.43 2.64 17.35
C ASP A 358 11.47 2.23 16.28
N TYR A 359 11.82 3.16 15.39
CA TYR A 359 12.72 2.93 14.25
C TYR A 359 13.73 4.08 14.09
N PRO A 360 14.59 4.34 15.10
CA PRO A 360 15.47 5.51 15.12
C PRO A 360 16.42 5.57 13.92
N ASP A 361 16.93 4.41 13.47
CA ASP A 361 17.97 4.31 12.45
C ASP A 361 17.44 4.16 11.01
N ALA A 362 16.12 4.14 10.81
CA ALA A 362 15.56 3.94 9.48
C ALA A 362 15.56 5.22 8.62
N ASP A 363 15.79 5.10 7.31
CA ASP A 363 15.79 6.23 6.37
C ASP A 363 14.48 6.99 6.33
N LEU A 364 13.37 6.25 6.33
CA LEU A 364 12.03 6.82 6.33
C LEU A 364 11.78 7.64 7.61
N THR A 365 12.38 7.27 8.73
CA THR A 365 12.31 8.04 9.98
C THR A 365 13.01 9.39 9.84
N HIS A 366 14.22 9.37 9.26
CA HIS A 366 14.98 10.60 9.02
C HIS A 366 14.31 11.51 8.01
N ALA A 367 13.69 10.94 6.98
CA ALA A 367 12.86 11.65 6.02
C ALA A 367 11.72 12.41 6.70
N LEU A 368 11.00 11.74 7.60
CA LEU A 368 9.88 12.32 8.33
C LEU A 368 10.33 13.42 9.31
N LYS A 369 11.44 13.21 10.02
CA LYS A 369 12.04 14.22 10.92
C LYS A 369 12.46 15.47 10.15
N LEU A 370 13.07 15.30 8.98
CA LEU A 370 13.46 16.41 8.12
C LEU A 370 12.22 17.18 7.60
N ALA A 371 11.19 16.47 7.13
CA ALA A 371 9.91 17.08 6.75
C ALA A 371 9.23 17.82 7.91
N LEU A 372 9.34 17.29 9.14
CA LEU A 372 8.85 17.94 10.36
C LEU A 372 9.60 19.24 10.66
N ALA A 373 10.94 19.22 10.63
CA ALA A 373 11.76 20.41 10.87
C ALA A 373 11.38 21.56 9.92
N VAL A 374 11.19 21.26 8.64
CA VAL A 374 10.76 22.23 7.62
C VAL A 374 9.34 22.72 7.82
N GLY A 375 8.42 21.82 8.17
CA GLY A 375 7.05 22.23 8.45
C GLY A 375 6.94 23.17 9.66
N GLU A 376 7.84 23.04 10.65
CA GLU A 376 7.92 23.95 11.79
C GLU A 376 8.50 25.32 11.42
N THR A 377 9.47 25.40 10.50
CA THR A 377 10.09 26.67 10.06
C THR A 377 9.12 27.52 9.25
N LYS A 378 8.34 26.89 8.34
CA LYS A 378 7.26 27.57 7.60
C LYS A 378 6.24 28.25 8.52
N LYS A 379 5.93 27.66 9.68
CA LYS A 379 5.03 28.27 10.68
C LYS A 379 5.66 29.44 11.45
N LYS A 380 6.98 29.39 11.69
CA LYS A 380 7.70 30.38 12.50
C LYS A 380 8.21 31.59 11.70
N LYS A 381 8.03 31.64 10.37
CA LYS A 381 8.61 32.68 9.47
C LYS A 381 10.13 32.87 9.69
N GLN A 382 10.83 31.83 10.14
CA GLN A 382 12.29 31.84 10.27
C GLN A 382 12.89 31.38 8.93
N SER A 383 14.08 31.87 8.59
CA SER A 383 14.85 31.35 7.45
C SER A 383 15.07 29.85 7.68
N GLY A 384 14.35 29.02 6.92
CA GLY A 384 14.33 27.57 7.09
C GLY A 384 15.69 26.92 6.83
N ASP A 385 16.58 27.61 6.14
CA ASP A 385 17.85 27.09 5.67
C ASP A 385 18.81 26.72 6.80
N LYS A 386 18.94 27.56 7.84
CA LYS A 386 19.87 27.28 8.93
C LYS A 386 19.50 25.99 9.68
N THR A 387 18.24 25.83 10.02
CA THR A 387 17.73 24.63 10.71
C THR A 387 17.77 23.37 9.84
N VAL A 388 17.57 23.50 8.52
CA VAL A 388 17.66 22.36 7.59
C VAL A 388 19.12 21.94 7.40
N SER A 389 20.03 22.89 7.19
CA SER A 389 21.47 22.63 7.11
C SER A 389 22.02 22.07 8.42
N GLU A 390 21.64 22.61 9.57
CA GLU A 390 22.03 22.09 10.88
C GLU A 390 21.51 20.66 11.12
N TYR A 391 20.26 20.38 10.75
CA TYR A 391 19.72 19.02 10.85
C TYR A 391 20.46 18.05 9.91
N LEU A 392 20.71 18.46 8.66
CA LEU A 392 21.46 17.65 7.69
C LEU A 392 22.90 17.41 8.16
N ASP A 393 23.55 18.39 8.76
CA ASP A 393 24.90 18.26 9.29
C ASP A 393 24.94 17.39 10.54
N ASN A 394 23.98 17.55 11.46
CA ASN A 394 23.84 16.68 12.63
C ASN A 394 23.54 15.24 12.22
N TYR A 395 22.73 15.06 11.18
CA TYR A 395 22.46 13.75 10.60
C TYR A 395 23.69 13.14 9.93
N LYS A 396 24.42 13.90 9.10
CA LYS A 396 25.68 13.45 8.49
C LYS A 396 26.68 13.02 9.56
N LYS A 397 26.76 13.78 10.67
CA LYS A 397 27.60 13.45 11.84
C LYS A 397 27.11 12.20 12.57
N SER A 398 25.81 12.03 12.80
CA SER A 398 25.27 10.82 13.45
C SER A 398 25.49 9.57 12.60
N VAL A 399 25.34 9.67 11.29
CA VAL A 399 25.63 8.59 10.34
C VAL A 399 27.14 8.28 10.28
N ALA A 400 28.00 9.30 10.29
CA ALA A 400 29.45 9.12 10.33
C ALA A 400 29.92 8.46 11.65
N ALA A 401 29.28 8.77 12.78
CA ALA A 401 29.55 8.11 14.06
C ALA A 401 29.14 6.62 14.04
N GLN A 402 28.04 6.27 13.37
CA GLN A 402 27.60 4.88 13.19
C GLN A 402 28.53 4.07 12.25
N GLN A 403 29.27 4.73 11.34
CA GLN A 403 30.26 4.05 10.48
C GLN A 403 31.43 3.44 11.27
N GLN A 404 31.79 3.99 12.43
CA GLN A 404 32.89 3.47 13.25
C GLN A 404 32.53 2.17 14.01
N GLN A 405 31.24 1.83 14.13
CA GLN A 405 30.76 0.68 14.91
C GLN A 405 30.49 -0.61 14.08
N GLN A 406 31.01 -0.72 12.85
CA GLN A 406 31.00 -1.98 12.05
C GLN A 406 29.61 -2.63 11.82
N GLN A 407 28.51 -1.89 11.93
CA GLN A 407 27.16 -2.38 11.62
C GLN A 407 26.53 -1.52 10.53
N ARG A 408 26.96 -1.67 9.27
CA ARG A 408 26.25 -0.99 8.16
C ARG A 408 25.26 -1.93 7.49
N LYS A 409 23.97 -1.55 7.49
CA LYS A 409 23.08 -1.81 6.36
C LYS A 409 23.35 -0.72 5.30
N PRO A 410 23.76 -1.05 4.06
CA PRO A 410 24.24 -0.08 3.05
C PRO A 410 23.21 0.96 2.59
N ALA A 411 21.94 0.83 3.00
CA ALA A 411 20.85 1.69 2.57
C ALA A 411 20.69 3.00 3.36
N VAL A 412 21.35 3.18 4.52
CA VAL A 412 21.05 4.31 5.40
C VAL A 412 21.51 5.67 4.85
N GLY A 413 20.58 6.61 4.70
CA GLY A 413 20.75 8.01 4.27
C GLY A 413 20.55 8.25 2.78
N ARG A 414 20.19 7.22 2.00
CA ARG A 414 20.18 7.29 0.53
C ARG A 414 19.11 8.24 -0.01
N MET A 415 17.96 8.34 0.67
CA MET A 415 16.84 9.19 0.25
C MET A 415 16.95 10.65 0.67
N LEU A 416 17.85 10.98 1.59
CA LEU A 416 17.90 12.31 2.19
C LEU A 416 18.29 13.43 1.23
N PRO A 417 19.25 13.25 0.30
CA PRO A 417 19.51 14.22 -0.75
C PRO A 417 18.26 14.60 -1.56
N LEU A 418 17.39 13.63 -1.85
CA LEU A 418 16.14 13.88 -2.59
C LEU A 418 15.14 14.69 -1.77
N ILE A 419 15.00 14.35 -0.48
CA ILE A 419 14.06 15.03 0.41
C ILE A 419 14.54 16.45 0.70
N ALA A 420 15.83 16.63 0.98
CA ALA A 420 16.45 17.92 1.18
C ALA A 420 16.34 18.80 -0.07
N ALA A 421 16.61 18.25 -1.26
CA ALA A 421 16.43 18.97 -2.51
C ALA A 421 14.98 19.44 -2.72
N GLN A 422 13.98 18.57 -2.46
CA GLN A 422 12.57 18.95 -2.55
C GLN A 422 12.21 20.06 -1.55
N ILE A 423 12.78 20.02 -0.35
CA ILE A 423 12.57 21.03 0.68
C ILE A 423 13.15 22.39 0.28
N PHE A 424 14.39 22.41 -0.22
CA PHE A 424 15.03 23.64 -0.68
C PHE A 424 14.27 24.25 -1.86
N LEU A 425 13.81 23.41 -2.80
CA LEU A 425 12.93 23.83 -3.90
C LEU A 425 11.63 24.47 -3.39
N ASP A 426 10.95 23.84 -2.43
CA ASP A 426 9.72 24.35 -1.80
C ASP A 426 9.93 25.70 -1.08
N ASN A 427 11.18 26.00 -0.67
CA ASN A 427 11.58 27.26 -0.05
C ASN A 427 12.14 28.26 -1.07
N SER A 428 12.11 27.94 -2.37
CA SER A 428 12.68 28.75 -3.47
C SER A 428 14.20 28.92 -3.43
N ASP A 429 14.92 28.04 -2.72
CA ASP A 429 16.38 27.98 -2.72
C ASP A 429 16.85 26.92 -3.72
N LEU A 430 17.07 27.34 -4.96
CA LEU A 430 17.45 26.44 -6.04
C LEU A 430 18.93 26.00 -5.94
N GLU A 431 19.82 26.85 -5.41
CA GLU A 431 21.24 26.56 -5.30
C GLU A 431 21.49 25.39 -4.36
N ARG A 432 20.92 25.45 -3.15
CA ARG A 432 21.04 24.35 -2.17
C ARG A 432 20.28 23.10 -2.62
N ALA A 433 19.20 23.25 -3.39
CA ALA A 433 18.51 22.12 -3.98
C ALA A 433 19.40 21.36 -4.98
N ILE A 434 20.11 22.09 -5.85
CA ILE A 434 21.06 21.52 -6.80
C ILE A 434 22.24 20.88 -6.05
N GLU A 435 22.82 21.56 -5.07
CA GLU A 435 23.94 21.04 -4.28
C GLU A 435 23.55 19.73 -3.57
N SER A 436 22.40 19.74 -2.90
CA SER A 436 21.89 18.58 -2.20
C SER A 436 21.64 17.40 -3.14
N LEU A 437 20.95 17.62 -4.26
CA LEU A 437 20.67 16.55 -5.22
C LEU A 437 21.93 16.06 -5.95
N SER A 438 22.92 16.93 -6.15
CA SER A 438 24.22 16.59 -6.73
C SER A 438 25.10 15.78 -5.76
N SER A 439 24.86 15.89 -4.43
CA SER A 439 25.48 15.05 -3.40
C SER A 439 24.85 13.67 -3.24
N ALA A 440 23.80 13.36 -4.02
CA ALA A 440 23.16 12.05 -4.00
C ALA A 440 24.07 10.94 -4.53
N ALA A 441 23.76 9.69 -4.17
CA ALA A 441 24.48 8.54 -4.69
C ALA A 441 24.38 8.45 -6.24
N ASP A 442 25.44 7.95 -6.88
CA ASP A 442 25.57 7.86 -8.34
C ASP A 442 24.36 7.23 -9.03
N ASP A 443 23.77 6.21 -8.41
CA ASP A 443 22.63 5.46 -8.92
C ASP A 443 21.30 6.24 -8.87
N ILE A 444 21.21 7.28 -8.04
CA ILE A 444 20.11 8.25 -8.00
C ILE A 444 20.41 9.38 -8.97
N GLN A 445 21.62 9.93 -8.92
CA GLN A 445 22.03 11.08 -9.72
C GLN A 445 21.95 10.77 -11.23
N ARG A 446 22.35 9.56 -11.62
CA ARG A 446 22.36 9.11 -13.03
C ARG A 446 21.01 8.66 -13.54
N ARG A 447 19.94 8.65 -12.74
CA ARG A 447 18.60 8.34 -13.27
C ARG A 447 18.19 9.45 -14.24
N PRO A 448 17.58 9.12 -15.40
CA PRO A 448 17.13 10.10 -16.38
C PRO A 448 16.32 11.25 -15.76
N CYS A 449 15.39 10.94 -14.85
CA CYS A 449 14.56 11.94 -14.19
C CYS A 449 15.40 12.90 -13.32
N THR A 450 16.35 12.37 -12.54
CA THR A 450 17.21 13.18 -11.66
C THR A 450 18.13 14.07 -12.48
N LEU A 451 18.74 13.51 -13.53
CA LEU A 451 19.61 14.23 -14.46
C LEU A 451 18.86 15.39 -15.11
N MET A 452 17.67 15.14 -15.65
CA MET A 452 16.88 16.21 -16.29
C MET A 452 16.44 17.26 -15.28
N THR A 453 16.10 16.86 -14.06
CA THR A 453 15.78 17.80 -12.99
C THR A 453 16.97 18.72 -12.69
N LEU A 454 18.16 18.14 -12.45
CA LEU A 454 19.40 18.90 -12.22
C LEU A 454 19.75 19.82 -13.40
N PHE A 455 19.62 19.32 -14.64
CA PHE A 455 19.84 20.11 -15.85
C PHE A 455 18.89 21.30 -15.92
N THR A 456 17.59 21.09 -15.71
CA THR A 456 16.61 22.19 -15.74
C THR A 456 16.86 23.22 -14.66
N TRP A 457 17.21 22.79 -13.45
CA TRP A 457 17.48 23.70 -12.34
C TRP A 457 18.74 24.51 -12.57
N LYS A 458 19.82 23.90 -13.08
CA LYS A 458 21.04 24.63 -13.45
C LYS A 458 20.80 25.68 -14.53
N VAL A 459 20.06 25.33 -15.59
CA VAL A 459 19.68 26.28 -16.65
C VAL A 459 18.79 27.40 -16.12
N GLN A 460 17.88 27.11 -15.18
CA GLN A 460 17.06 28.14 -14.50
C GLN A 460 17.91 29.09 -13.65
N LEU A 461 18.98 28.60 -13.03
CA LEU A 461 19.95 29.40 -12.29
C LEU A 461 20.91 30.19 -13.20
N GLY A 462 20.89 29.94 -14.52
CA GLY A 462 21.81 30.54 -15.50
C GLY A 462 23.11 29.76 -15.75
N ASP A 463 23.35 28.64 -15.05
CA ASP A 463 24.50 27.74 -15.28
C ASP A 463 24.22 26.77 -16.43
N ILE A 464 24.18 27.30 -17.66
CA ILE A 464 23.96 26.50 -18.88
C ILE A 464 25.17 25.59 -19.14
N SER A 465 26.39 26.08 -18.89
CA SER A 465 27.65 25.32 -19.04
C SER A 465 27.67 24.06 -18.19
N GLY A 466 27.36 24.17 -16.90
CA GLY A 466 27.31 23.03 -15.98
C GLY A 466 26.19 22.07 -16.33
N GLY A 467 25.05 22.57 -16.82
CA GLY A 467 23.98 21.74 -17.37
C GLY A 467 24.44 20.89 -18.57
N LYS A 468 25.13 21.51 -19.54
CA LYS A 468 25.70 20.79 -20.71
C LYS A 468 26.74 19.75 -20.29
N GLN A 469 27.59 20.08 -19.31
CA GLN A 469 28.58 19.15 -18.78
C GLN A 469 27.93 17.89 -18.17
N LEU A 470 26.86 18.04 -17.39
CA LEU A 470 26.12 16.90 -16.82
C LEU A 470 25.58 15.96 -17.91
N LEU A 471 25.01 16.52 -18.98
CA LEU A 471 24.49 15.72 -20.10
C LEU A 471 25.62 14.98 -20.83
N LYS A 472 26.77 15.62 -21.00
CA LYS A 472 27.96 15.01 -21.62
C LYS A 472 28.52 13.87 -20.78
N GLU A 473 28.62 14.04 -19.47
CA GLU A 473 29.06 13.00 -18.54
C GLU A 473 28.08 11.82 -18.56
N TYR A 474 26.78 12.07 -18.54
CA TYR A 474 25.77 11.02 -18.66
C TYR A 474 25.87 10.26 -19.99
N ALA A 475 25.98 10.97 -21.12
CA ALA A 475 26.09 10.35 -22.44
C ALA A 475 27.30 9.40 -22.52
N ARG A 476 28.46 9.78 -21.95
CA ARG A 476 29.65 8.92 -21.89
C ARG A 476 29.40 7.63 -21.12
N VAL A 477 28.70 7.70 -19.99
CA VAL A 477 28.38 6.52 -19.16
C VAL A 477 27.32 5.66 -19.85
N ALA A 478 26.33 6.27 -20.49
CA ALA A 478 25.21 5.62 -21.15
C ALA A 478 25.47 5.27 -22.63
N MET A 479 26.72 5.31 -23.12
CA MET A 479 27.06 5.12 -24.54
C MET A 479 26.53 3.82 -25.14
N LYS A 480 26.35 2.77 -24.33
CA LYS A 480 25.80 1.48 -24.77
C LYS A 480 24.28 1.50 -24.98
N ASN A 481 23.58 2.46 -24.38
CA ASN A 481 22.13 2.61 -24.47
C ASN A 481 21.78 3.85 -25.30
N VAL A 482 21.89 3.71 -26.62
CA VAL A 482 21.69 4.80 -27.59
C VAL A 482 20.29 5.42 -27.46
N ASP A 483 19.25 4.61 -27.21
CA ASP A 483 17.88 5.07 -27.06
C ASP A 483 17.68 6.00 -25.85
N ALA A 484 18.33 5.68 -24.72
CA ALA A 484 18.31 6.52 -23.54
C ALA A 484 19.00 7.87 -23.79
N VAL A 485 20.18 7.83 -24.42
CA VAL A 485 20.94 9.04 -24.80
C VAL A 485 20.13 9.89 -25.78
N LYS A 486 19.50 9.28 -26.79
CA LYS A 486 18.61 9.95 -27.74
C LYS A 486 17.46 10.66 -27.05
N THR A 487 16.71 9.94 -26.21
CA THR A 487 15.52 10.46 -25.54
C THR A 487 15.84 11.66 -24.65
N ILE A 488 16.93 11.56 -23.87
CA ILE A 488 17.41 12.64 -23.00
C ILE A 488 17.87 13.84 -23.82
N THR A 489 18.61 13.62 -24.91
CA THR A 489 19.10 14.68 -25.80
C THR A 489 17.93 15.43 -26.43
N LEU A 490 16.95 14.72 -27.01
CA LEU A 490 15.77 15.33 -27.62
C LEU A 490 14.98 16.17 -26.61
N TRP A 491 14.82 15.68 -25.38
CA TRP A 491 14.12 16.43 -24.33
C TRP A 491 14.90 17.69 -23.93
N ALA A 492 16.21 17.55 -23.66
CA ALA A 492 17.07 18.66 -23.25
C ALA A 492 17.07 19.79 -24.29
N VAL A 493 17.21 19.43 -25.56
CA VAL A 493 17.24 20.40 -26.67
C VAL A 493 15.90 21.07 -26.87
N ARG A 494 14.78 20.32 -26.77
CA ARG A 494 13.43 20.92 -26.79
C ARG A 494 13.23 21.91 -25.64
N PHE A 495 13.72 21.58 -24.45
CA PHE A 495 13.69 22.48 -23.29
C PHE A 495 14.50 23.76 -23.51
N LEU A 496 15.72 23.67 -24.07
CA LEU A 496 16.55 24.82 -24.42
C LEU A 496 15.93 25.67 -25.53
N SER A 497 15.43 25.02 -26.59
CA SER A 497 14.77 25.68 -27.73
C SER A 497 13.54 26.46 -27.33
N ALA A 498 12.74 25.94 -26.39
CA ALA A 498 11.57 26.64 -25.84
C ALA A 498 11.94 27.93 -25.09
N ARG A 499 13.22 28.09 -24.69
CA ARG A 499 13.77 29.29 -24.04
C ARG A 499 14.58 30.17 -24.98
N GLY A 500 14.62 29.85 -26.28
CA GLY A 500 15.41 30.58 -27.28
C GLY A 500 16.91 30.25 -27.27
N LEU A 501 17.35 29.24 -26.50
CA LEU A 501 18.75 28.84 -26.38
C LEU A 501 19.14 27.84 -27.49
N TYR A 502 19.01 28.27 -28.75
CA TYR A 502 19.18 27.39 -29.92
C TYR A 502 20.63 26.94 -30.13
N ALA A 503 21.60 27.82 -29.93
CA ALA A 503 23.03 27.50 -30.09
C ALA A 503 23.48 26.44 -29.05
N ASP A 504 23.09 26.59 -27.79
CA ASP A 504 23.33 25.59 -26.74
C ASP A 504 22.64 24.26 -27.03
N GLY A 505 21.45 24.30 -27.64
CA GLY A 505 20.75 23.11 -28.12
C GLY A 505 21.57 22.34 -29.17
N VAL A 506 22.19 23.05 -30.12
CA VAL A 506 23.07 22.43 -31.13
C VAL A 506 24.33 21.85 -30.49
N ASP A 507 24.95 22.55 -29.53
CA ASP A 507 26.12 22.03 -28.79
C ASP A 507 25.80 20.69 -28.11
N VAL A 508 24.65 20.58 -27.46
CA VAL A 508 24.20 19.34 -26.78
C VAL A 508 24.03 18.20 -27.79
N ILE A 509 23.46 18.47 -28.97
CA ILE A 509 23.33 17.47 -30.04
C ILE A 509 24.70 17.01 -30.52
N GLN A 510 25.62 17.96 -30.80
CA GLN A 510 26.96 17.63 -31.27
C GLN A 510 27.73 16.80 -30.24
N ASP A 511 27.63 17.15 -28.96
CA ASP A 511 28.26 16.37 -27.88
C ASP A 511 27.65 14.96 -27.76
N ALA A 512 26.34 14.80 -27.94
CA ALA A 512 25.70 13.49 -27.97
C ALA A 512 26.13 12.66 -29.19
N GLN A 513 26.23 13.27 -30.37
CA GLN A 513 26.67 12.63 -31.63
C GLN A 513 28.13 12.21 -31.62
N ARG A 514 29.00 12.92 -30.88
CA ARG A 514 30.41 12.51 -30.66
C ARG A 514 30.54 11.27 -29.79
N VAL A 515 29.58 11.04 -28.90
CA VAL A 515 29.59 9.90 -27.97
C VAL A 515 28.83 8.70 -28.53
N ALA A 516 27.73 8.95 -29.24
CA ALA A 516 26.91 7.93 -29.88
C ALA A 516 26.81 8.23 -31.39
N GLU A 517 27.72 7.64 -32.18
CA GLU A 517 27.81 7.85 -33.63
C GLU A 517 26.50 7.50 -34.37
N ALA A 518 25.73 6.53 -33.85
CA ALA A 518 24.42 6.17 -34.37
C ALA A 518 23.43 7.35 -34.44
N LEU A 519 23.58 8.37 -33.58
CA LEU A 519 22.72 9.56 -33.57
C LEU A 519 23.03 10.55 -34.70
N GLN A 520 24.15 10.37 -35.43
CA GLN A 520 24.49 11.22 -36.57
C GLN A 520 23.55 10.99 -37.76
N GLN A 521 22.97 9.79 -37.87
CA GLN A 521 22.03 9.42 -38.94
C GLN A 521 20.57 9.37 -38.44
N ASP A 522 20.31 9.69 -37.17
CA ASP A 522 18.97 9.64 -36.61
C ASP A 522 18.13 10.83 -37.10
N ARG A 523 16.99 10.51 -37.72
CA ARG A 523 16.11 11.49 -38.37
C ARG A 523 15.55 12.53 -37.39
N GLU A 524 15.22 12.12 -36.16
CA GLU A 524 14.61 13.02 -35.18
C GLU A 524 15.64 13.98 -34.59
N VAL A 525 16.86 13.49 -34.35
CA VAL A 525 17.98 14.30 -33.86
C VAL A 525 18.40 15.32 -34.93
N LEU A 526 18.53 14.89 -36.20
CA LEU A 526 18.86 15.80 -37.31
C LEU A 526 17.76 16.84 -37.55
N ALA A 527 16.48 16.45 -37.51
CA ALA A 527 15.38 17.40 -37.66
C ALA A 527 15.38 18.47 -36.55
N LEU A 528 15.66 18.07 -35.31
CA LEU A 528 15.73 18.99 -34.18
C LEU A 528 16.97 19.90 -34.26
N MET A 529 18.10 19.38 -34.74
CA MET A 529 19.31 20.16 -35.00
C MET A 529 19.08 21.21 -36.09
N ALA A 530 18.48 20.81 -37.22
CA ALA A 530 18.12 21.72 -38.30
C ALA A 530 17.16 22.82 -37.84
N LEU A 531 16.18 22.47 -36.99
CA LEU A 531 15.27 23.45 -36.40
C LEU A 531 16.04 24.48 -35.56
N CYS A 532 16.95 24.04 -34.69
CA CYS A 532 17.76 24.96 -33.87
C CYS A 532 18.66 25.85 -34.74
N LEU A 533 19.35 25.26 -35.72
CA LEU A 533 20.20 25.99 -36.67
C LEU A 533 19.42 27.01 -37.49
N SER A 534 18.16 26.74 -37.85
CA SER A 534 17.36 27.66 -38.68
C SER A 534 17.18 29.06 -38.08
N TYR A 535 17.30 29.20 -36.76
CA TYR A 535 17.18 30.48 -36.06
C TYR A 535 18.43 31.36 -36.13
N TYR A 536 19.61 30.81 -36.47
CA TYR A 536 20.86 31.58 -36.48
C TYR A 536 21.85 31.23 -37.61
N ASP A 537 21.82 30.02 -38.17
CA ASP A 537 22.65 29.57 -39.29
C ASP A 537 21.82 28.76 -40.30
N MET A 538 21.28 29.48 -41.29
CA MET A 538 20.43 28.89 -42.33
C MET A 538 21.20 28.00 -43.31
N GLN A 539 22.51 28.19 -43.50
CA GLN A 539 23.31 27.37 -44.39
C GLN A 539 23.56 26.00 -43.77
N ALA A 540 23.98 25.96 -42.50
CA ALA A 540 24.13 24.71 -41.76
C ALA A 540 22.80 23.97 -41.60
N ALA A 541 21.69 24.68 -41.39
CA ALA A 541 20.35 24.08 -41.33
C ALA A 541 19.99 23.34 -42.63
N ARG A 542 20.28 23.92 -43.80
CA ARG A 542 20.03 23.30 -45.11
C ARG A 542 20.87 22.03 -45.32
N SER A 543 22.15 22.07 -44.92
CA SER A 543 23.03 20.90 -44.97
C SER A 543 22.54 19.77 -44.06
N CYS A 544 22.02 20.13 -42.88
CA CYS A 544 21.47 19.16 -41.93
C CYS A 544 20.18 18.50 -42.46
N ILE A 545 19.28 19.28 -43.09
CA ILE A 545 18.05 18.78 -43.72
C ILE A 545 18.35 17.86 -44.91
N ALA A 546 19.39 18.14 -45.70
CA ALA A 546 19.78 17.30 -46.83
C ALA A 546 20.16 15.86 -46.42
N GLY A 547 20.53 15.64 -45.16
CA GLY A 547 20.79 14.31 -44.60
C GLY A 547 19.54 13.54 -44.15
N ILE A 548 18.37 14.19 -44.12
CA ILE A 548 17.10 13.56 -43.75
C ILE A 548 16.44 13.05 -45.04
N PRO A 549 16.25 11.73 -45.21
CA PRO A 549 15.53 11.23 -46.38
C PRO A 549 14.13 11.81 -46.41
N ASP A 550 13.69 12.26 -47.59
CA ASP A 550 12.32 12.75 -47.81
C ASP A 550 11.34 11.73 -47.23
N ALA A 551 10.40 12.22 -46.41
CA ALA A 551 9.38 11.34 -45.85
C ALA A 551 8.65 10.67 -47.02
N ASP A 552 8.72 9.33 -47.08
CA ASP A 552 7.85 8.50 -47.90
C ASP A 552 6.41 8.83 -47.50
N ASN A 553 5.82 9.84 -48.14
CA ASN A 553 4.41 10.19 -48.03
C ASN A 553 3.60 9.08 -48.69
N LYS A 554 3.52 7.92 -48.02
CA LYS A 554 2.59 6.82 -48.34
C LYS A 554 1.13 7.17 -48.01
N THR A 555 0.86 8.45 -47.78
CA THR A 555 -0.47 9.06 -47.67
C THR A 555 -0.60 10.17 -48.70
N GLY A 556 -0.47 9.84 -49.98
CA GLY A 556 -1.10 10.56 -51.10
C GLY A 556 -0.92 12.08 -51.19
N ALA A 557 0.16 12.65 -50.65
CA ALA A 557 0.50 14.05 -50.85
C ALA A 557 1.57 14.13 -51.94
N PRO A 558 1.25 14.62 -53.16
CA PRO A 558 2.23 14.69 -54.23
C PRO A 558 3.33 15.67 -53.86
N SER A 559 4.58 15.27 -54.09
CA SER A 559 5.81 16.07 -53.96
C SER A 559 5.92 17.14 -55.06
N GLY A 560 4.83 17.88 -55.29
CA GLY A 560 4.79 19.07 -56.14
C GLY A 560 4.67 20.31 -55.26
N LYS A 561 5.47 21.34 -55.57
CA LYS A 561 5.43 22.68 -54.93
C LYS A 561 4.01 23.01 -54.44
N ILE A 562 3.88 23.25 -53.14
CA ILE A 562 2.61 23.64 -52.50
C ILE A 562 2.03 24.83 -53.26
N THR A 563 1.03 24.56 -54.09
CA THR A 563 0.37 25.57 -54.92
C THR A 563 -0.82 26.11 -54.12
N SER A 564 -1.17 27.39 -54.27
CA SER A 564 -2.26 28.02 -53.49
C SER A 564 -3.61 27.30 -53.64
N SER A 565 -3.80 26.56 -54.75
CA SER A 565 -4.94 25.70 -55.01
C SER A 565 -5.00 24.47 -54.10
N PHE A 566 -3.86 23.87 -53.74
CA PHE A 566 -3.78 22.71 -52.85
C PHE A 566 -4.06 23.11 -51.39
N ILE A 567 -3.57 24.28 -50.97
CA ILE A 567 -3.88 24.86 -49.65
C ILE A 567 -5.40 25.11 -49.53
N LYS A 568 -6.02 25.72 -50.55
CA LYS A 568 -7.47 25.92 -50.59
C LYS A 568 -8.27 24.62 -50.54
N GLY A 569 -7.75 23.54 -51.13
CA GLY A 569 -8.36 22.21 -51.06
C GLY A 569 -8.34 21.60 -49.66
N LEU A 570 -7.25 21.80 -48.90
CA LEU A 570 -7.13 21.36 -47.51
C LEU A 570 -7.96 22.24 -46.55
N GLU A 571 -8.02 23.54 -46.79
CA GLU A 571 -8.89 24.48 -46.04
C GLU A 571 -10.37 24.13 -46.22
N ALA A 572 -10.78 23.65 -47.41
CA ALA A 572 -12.15 23.20 -47.68
C ALA A 572 -12.52 21.88 -46.99
N GLN A 573 -11.53 21.05 -46.62
CA GLN A 573 -11.75 19.82 -45.85
C GLN A 573 -11.90 20.07 -44.34
N GLN A 574 -11.42 21.20 -43.84
CA GLN A 574 -11.74 21.62 -42.49
C GLN A 574 -13.19 22.12 -42.41
N PRO A 575 -13.97 21.69 -41.41
CA PRO A 575 -15.33 22.18 -41.26
C PRO A 575 -15.31 23.70 -41.06
N SER A 576 -16.07 24.42 -41.89
CA SER A 576 -16.17 25.87 -41.81
C SER A 576 -16.60 26.32 -40.41
N ARG A 577 -16.21 27.53 -40.02
CA ARG A 577 -16.54 28.14 -38.71
C ARG A 577 -18.02 28.01 -38.36
N GLN A 578 -18.91 28.22 -39.33
CA GLN A 578 -20.35 28.06 -39.17
C GLN A 578 -20.77 26.62 -38.85
N ARG A 579 -20.09 25.62 -39.43
CA ARG A 579 -20.33 24.20 -39.17
C ARG A 579 -19.87 23.81 -37.78
N ILE A 580 -18.72 24.31 -37.31
CA ILE A 580 -18.22 24.07 -35.94
C ILE A 580 -19.13 24.74 -34.89
N GLU A 581 -19.58 25.97 -35.15
CA GLU A 581 -20.53 26.69 -34.30
C GLU A 581 -21.91 26.00 -34.24
N SER A 582 -22.34 25.35 -35.33
CA SER A 582 -23.57 24.54 -35.35
C SER A 582 -23.51 23.30 -34.45
N PHE A 583 -22.31 22.78 -34.15
CA PHE A 583 -22.09 21.71 -33.18
C PHE A 583 -21.91 22.21 -31.73
N GLY A 584 -22.10 23.51 -31.48
CA GLY A 584 -22.09 24.09 -30.13
C GLY A 584 -20.70 24.48 -29.60
N TYR A 585 -19.65 24.39 -30.42
CA TYR A 585 -18.31 24.86 -30.05
C TYR A 585 -18.13 26.32 -30.43
N ARG A 586 -18.39 27.24 -29.49
CA ARG A 586 -18.04 28.66 -29.62
C ARG A 586 -16.72 28.94 -28.91
N ARG A 587 -15.69 29.35 -29.65
CA ARG A 587 -14.43 29.85 -29.07
C ARG A 587 -14.65 31.33 -28.73
N VAL A 588 -14.44 31.70 -27.47
CA VAL A 588 -14.46 33.12 -27.05
C VAL A 588 -13.19 33.76 -27.59
N VAL A 589 -13.33 34.86 -28.33
CA VAL A 589 -12.22 35.70 -28.82
C VAL A 589 -12.32 37.05 -28.12
N GLU A 590 -11.19 37.71 -27.87
CA GLU A 590 -11.07 38.94 -27.07
C GLU A 590 -11.86 40.15 -27.61
N ASP A 591 -12.36 40.12 -28.86
CA ASP A 591 -13.11 41.22 -29.48
C ASP A 591 -14.63 41.23 -29.18
N ASP A 592 -15.14 40.32 -28.34
CA ASP A 592 -16.56 40.31 -27.92
C ASP A 592 -16.88 41.35 -26.80
N GLU A 593 -15.94 42.23 -26.42
CA GLU A 593 -16.12 43.19 -25.31
C GLU A 593 -16.72 44.57 -25.70
N GLU A 594 -16.91 44.89 -26.98
CA GLU A 594 -17.47 46.19 -27.37
C GLU A 594 -18.79 46.05 -28.17
N GLY A 595 -19.91 45.99 -27.45
CA GLY A 595 -21.26 45.94 -28.03
C GLY A 595 -22.40 45.95 -27.01
N GLU A 596 -22.86 47.16 -26.69
CA GLU A 596 -24.00 47.64 -25.88
C GLU A 596 -25.08 46.65 -25.36
N GLY A 597 -25.42 46.82 -24.07
CA GLY A 597 -26.84 46.89 -23.65
C GLY A 597 -27.48 45.72 -22.88
N GLY A 598 -26.87 45.20 -21.81
CA GLY A 598 -27.56 44.30 -20.87
C GLY A 598 -26.89 44.20 -19.49
N PRO A 599 -27.64 44.10 -18.38
CA PRO A 599 -27.06 44.24 -17.04
C PRO A 599 -26.02 43.14 -16.77
N LYS A 600 -24.81 43.58 -16.44
CA LYS A 600 -23.62 42.77 -16.13
C LYS A 600 -23.94 41.67 -15.10
N ALA A 601 -24.24 40.46 -15.57
CA ALA A 601 -24.14 39.28 -14.74
C ALA A 601 -22.65 38.94 -14.61
N LYS A 602 -22.00 39.48 -13.57
CA LYS A 602 -20.70 38.97 -13.11
C LYS A 602 -20.85 37.45 -12.95
N ARG A 603 -20.27 36.66 -13.86
CA ARG A 603 -20.05 35.24 -13.62
C ARG A 603 -19.01 35.15 -12.50
N ALA A 604 -19.50 35.23 -11.27
CA ALA A 604 -18.73 34.82 -10.11
C ALA A 604 -18.20 33.42 -10.42
N GLY A 605 -16.87 33.28 -10.51
CA GLY A 605 -16.23 31.98 -10.61
C GLY A 605 -16.89 31.06 -9.60
N ARG A 606 -17.34 29.89 -10.06
CA ARG A 606 -17.97 28.89 -9.19
C ARG A 606 -16.96 28.55 -8.09
N ARG A 607 -17.05 29.25 -6.95
CA ARG A 607 -16.39 28.84 -5.72
C ARG A 607 -16.81 27.39 -5.50
N ALA A 608 -15.84 26.48 -5.40
CA ALA A 608 -16.10 25.11 -5.00
C ALA A 608 -17.01 25.17 -3.77
N ARG A 609 -18.21 24.59 -3.89
CA ARG A 609 -19.16 24.57 -2.77
C ARG A 609 -18.46 23.82 -1.64
N PRO A 610 -18.29 24.41 -0.45
CA PRO A 610 -17.73 23.67 0.67
C PRO A 610 -18.59 22.42 0.89
N MET A 611 -17.92 21.27 0.99
CA MET A 611 -18.53 19.98 1.24
C MET A 611 -19.50 20.13 2.41
N ARG A 612 -20.79 19.84 2.19
CA ARG A 612 -21.81 19.97 3.23
C ARG A 612 -21.40 19.05 4.37
N ARG A 613 -21.12 19.64 5.54
CA ARG A 613 -20.89 18.86 6.77
C ARG A 613 -22.11 17.95 6.99
N PRO A 614 -21.91 16.73 7.55
CA PRO A 614 -23.03 15.91 7.97
C PRO A 614 -23.98 16.73 8.86
N PRO A 615 -25.31 16.54 8.73
CA PRO A 615 -26.27 17.23 9.58
C PRO A 615 -25.90 16.98 11.05
N LYS A 616 -25.91 18.05 11.85
CA LYS A 616 -25.47 18.01 13.26
C LYS A 616 -26.22 16.96 14.09
N ASN A 617 -27.44 16.62 13.70
CA ASN A 617 -28.27 15.58 14.32
C ASN A 617 -28.87 14.66 13.23
N ALA A 618 -28.53 13.38 13.25
CA ALA A 618 -29.11 12.37 12.34
C ALA A 618 -30.58 12.03 12.68
N GLU A 619 -31.07 12.42 13.85
CA GLU A 619 -32.41 12.10 14.37
C GLU A 619 -33.46 13.20 14.10
N SER A 620 -33.07 14.33 13.50
CA SER A 620 -34.05 15.39 13.19
C SER A 620 -34.99 14.96 12.06
N ARG A 621 -36.29 14.97 12.32
CA ARG A 621 -37.34 14.69 11.32
C ARG A 621 -37.12 15.59 10.10
N ILE A 622 -36.80 14.96 8.96
CA ILE A 622 -36.62 15.65 7.69
C ILE A 622 -37.96 16.29 7.31
N ASP A 623 -37.92 17.58 6.97
CA ASP A 623 -39.11 18.33 6.52
C ASP A 623 -39.83 17.60 5.37
N PRO A 624 -41.11 17.19 5.54
CA PRO A 624 -41.90 16.52 4.51
C PRO A 624 -42.09 17.33 3.23
N GLU A 625 -41.92 18.66 3.27
CA GLU A 625 -42.10 19.51 2.09
C GLU A 625 -40.77 19.77 1.34
N ARG A 626 -39.69 19.08 1.71
CA ARG A 626 -38.34 19.29 1.17
C ARG A 626 -38.19 18.94 -0.31
N TRP A 627 -38.90 17.91 -0.77
CA TRP A 627 -38.93 17.49 -2.19
C TRP A 627 -39.94 18.27 -3.02
N ILE A 628 -40.73 19.15 -2.40
CA ILE A 628 -41.69 19.99 -3.10
C ILE A 628 -40.96 21.23 -3.65
N PRO A 629 -41.26 21.68 -4.90
CA PRO A 629 -40.77 22.94 -5.45
C PRO A 629 -40.98 24.08 -4.47
N MET A 630 -39.98 24.95 -4.31
CA MET A 630 -39.95 25.94 -3.23
C MET A 630 -41.24 26.75 -3.18
N SER A 631 -41.74 27.24 -4.32
CA SER A 631 -42.99 27.98 -4.49
C SER A 631 -44.27 27.29 -3.98
N HIS A 632 -44.23 25.99 -3.73
CA HIS A 632 -45.36 25.16 -3.29
C HIS A 632 -45.25 24.78 -1.81
N ARG A 633 -44.24 25.27 -1.09
CA ARG A 633 -44.05 25.00 0.35
C ARG A 633 -44.91 25.90 1.22
N SER A 634 -45.42 25.33 2.29
CA SER A 634 -46.40 25.92 3.21
C SER A 634 -45.93 27.17 3.96
N TYR A 635 -44.62 27.39 4.06
CA TYR A 635 -44.00 28.48 4.82
C TYR A 635 -43.59 29.71 3.98
N ILE A 636 -43.82 29.69 2.66
CA ILE A 636 -43.51 30.87 1.83
C ILE A 636 -44.56 31.96 2.07
N LYS A 637 -44.09 33.15 2.47
CA LYS A 637 -44.96 34.29 2.82
C LYS A 637 -45.49 35.07 1.62
N ASP A 638 -44.79 35.01 0.49
CA ASP A 638 -45.07 35.87 -0.68
C ASP A 638 -45.82 35.13 -1.80
N LEU A 639 -46.98 34.55 -1.47
CA LEU A 639 -47.89 33.99 -2.46
C LEU A 639 -48.96 35.02 -2.91
N PRO A 640 -49.38 35.00 -4.18
CA PRO A 640 -50.54 35.76 -4.65
C PRO A 640 -51.79 35.46 -3.82
N GLU A 641 -52.62 36.47 -3.51
CA GLU A 641 -53.79 36.34 -2.62
C GLU A 641 -54.78 35.24 -3.03
N ARG A 642 -54.95 35.01 -4.34
CA ARG A 642 -55.76 33.91 -4.87
C ARG A 642 -55.27 32.54 -4.38
N ARG A 643 -53.95 32.36 -4.33
CA ARG A 643 -53.31 31.10 -3.92
C ARG A 643 -53.26 30.94 -2.39
N LYS A 644 -53.17 32.04 -1.64
CA LYS A 644 -53.35 32.03 -0.17
C LYS A 644 -54.76 31.56 0.21
N ARG A 645 -55.79 32.03 -0.48
CA ARG A 645 -57.19 31.58 -0.27
C ARG A 645 -57.38 30.10 -0.58
N GLU A 646 -56.78 29.62 -1.67
CA GLU A 646 -56.83 28.21 -2.07
C GLU A 646 -56.15 27.29 -1.04
N LEU A 647 -54.95 27.64 -0.58
CA LEU A 647 -54.25 26.93 0.51
C LEU A 647 -55.04 26.93 1.82
N LYS A 648 -55.72 28.04 2.15
CA LYS A 648 -56.58 28.12 3.34
C LYS A 648 -57.79 27.18 3.22
N ARG A 649 -58.36 27.06 2.02
CA ARG A 649 -59.47 26.13 1.72
C ARG A 649 -59.02 24.66 1.79
N LEU A 650 -57.85 24.34 1.24
CA LEU A 650 -57.29 22.98 1.30
C LEU A 650 -56.96 22.56 2.74
N ARG A 651 -56.41 23.47 3.56
CA ARG A 651 -56.18 23.20 5.00
C ARG A 651 -57.48 22.97 5.78
N ALA A 652 -58.55 23.69 5.44
CA ALA A 652 -59.86 23.47 6.06
C ALA A 652 -60.41 22.07 5.72
N ILE A 653 -60.29 21.65 4.46
CA ILE A 653 -60.69 20.32 4.01
C ILE A 653 -59.86 19.23 4.70
N GLU A 654 -58.53 19.41 4.80
CA GLU A 654 -57.66 18.43 5.46
C GLU A 654 -57.96 18.31 6.96
N GLN A 655 -58.24 19.42 7.64
CA GLN A 655 -58.66 19.40 9.05
C GLN A 655 -60.01 18.74 9.24
N GLU A 656 -60.97 18.94 8.33
CA GLU A 656 -62.26 18.27 8.36
C GLU A 656 -62.11 16.75 8.14
N GLN A 657 -61.25 16.33 7.20
CA GLN A 657 -60.92 14.92 6.98
C GLN A 657 -60.26 14.28 8.20
N LYS A 658 -59.32 14.98 8.86
CA LYS A 658 -58.71 14.50 10.11
C LYS A 658 -59.73 14.39 11.24
N ARG A 659 -60.69 15.33 11.36
CA ARG A 659 -61.79 15.24 12.32
C ARG A 659 -62.69 14.03 12.05
N ARG A 660 -63.10 13.81 10.79
CA ARG A 660 -63.88 12.63 10.39
C ARG A 660 -63.14 11.32 10.64
N LEU A 661 -61.84 11.26 10.41
CA LEU A 661 -61.02 10.08 10.70
C LEU A 661 -60.88 9.84 12.22
N ALA A 662 -60.78 10.91 13.01
CA ALA A 662 -60.75 10.81 14.46
C ALA A 662 -62.12 10.36 15.03
N GLU A 663 -63.23 10.85 14.48
CA GLU A 663 -64.58 10.38 14.83
C GLU A 663 -64.78 8.92 14.42
N LYS A 664 -64.36 8.52 13.21
CA LYS A 664 -64.38 7.10 12.79
C LYS A 664 -63.55 6.21 13.72
N ARG A 665 -62.40 6.68 14.20
CA ARG A 665 -61.59 5.96 15.19
C ARG A 665 -62.27 5.88 16.56
N LYS A 666 -62.95 6.93 17.01
CA LYS A 666 -63.74 6.93 18.25
C LYS A 666 -64.95 5.99 18.16
N VAL A 667 -65.63 5.95 17.02
CA VAL A 667 -66.74 5.01 16.79
C VAL A 667 -66.23 3.58 16.72
N ALA A 668 -65.11 3.32 16.02
CA ALA A 668 -64.49 1.99 15.95
C ALA A 668 -63.98 1.47 17.30
N THR A 669 -63.56 2.36 18.21
CA THR A 669 -63.16 2.00 19.57
C THR A 669 -64.36 1.79 20.49
N ALA A 670 -65.49 2.48 20.27
CA ALA A 670 -66.74 2.26 20.99
C ALA A 670 -67.46 0.96 20.58
N THR A 671 -67.27 0.48 19.35
CA THR A 671 -67.84 -0.80 18.86
C THR A 671 -66.98 -2.04 19.18
N ALA A 672 -65.79 -1.86 19.76
CA ALA A 672 -64.85 -2.93 20.05
C ALA A 672 -64.98 -3.49 21.49
N ASP A 673 -65.87 -2.94 22.32
CA ASP A 673 -66.26 -3.53 23.60
C ASP A 673 -67.63 -4.21 23.50
N PRO A 674 -67.65 -5.55 23.44
CA PRO A 674 -68.70 -6.32 24.08
C PRO A 674 -68.07 -7.18 25.18
N SER A 675 -68.36 -6.81 26.42
CA SER A 675 -68.29 -7.70 27.58
C SER A 675 -69.24 -8.89 27.38
N SER A 676 -68.68 -10.09 27.15
CA SER A 676 -69.23 -11.41 27.47
C SER A 676 -68.11 -12.44 27.39
#